data_AF-A0A2T4GZ51-F1
#
_entry.id   AF-A0A2T4GZ51-F1
#
_cell.length_a   1.000
_cell.length_b   1.000
_cell.length_c   1.000
_cell.angle_alpha   90.00
_cell.angle_beta   90.00
_cell.angle_gamma   90.00
#
_symmetry.space_group_name_H-M   'P 1'
#
loop_
_entity.id
_entity.type
_entity.pdbx_description
1 polymer ?
#
loop_
_entity_poly.entity_id
_entity_poly.type
_entity_poly.pdbx_seq_one_letter_code
_entity_poly.pdbx_strand_id
1 'polypeptide(L)'
;MEEAQEKNMTMGSLSIPSLRISTTRLARLLHESCQFGATRQWGSTSPKLRDPTETGMTRLSLSDSDQLVRDWFMGYATSLGCKTSIDQMGNLFAIRPGKNNDLLPVMMGSHLDTITNGGRYDGILGVVSGLEIIKTLNDNHVEAEGPIGVVNWTGGDAARFPKMSVASGVWAEFIPLQTAWGLREAHAANPQSMKQEIHRWRAIIVQVESFAAYFELHIERGSILEEKGLKIGVIQGIKAHKWFTITVRGRSCHAGTTPFHIRKDPVLCTTKLVVASEAIAKRFNGLATTGQFAAYRGTVNSMAHTVYFTLDVCHAQDDILTKMVQECETQFLRIAQHDSEKGCQVEWEFWAGTQAVNFDKGCIASIEEAAADNKVGTLWRPIVGGAGHDSPYTSHRCPTGMIYTPARAGISLDPREYCSPEDCALGANYSTLSFLSISPTGRNSERVIRLRKRRNQTLFANQPRLNFTMNSSQGLDDFLLSLERHYISGEFADAVINCKGQVFNIHRVVLSAHSNYFAKALGGNWKESIERKIEIQNFDPIIVQAMLCFVYTFDYNAPSDDKSMLFHAEVYKFADIYDIPALKDCSKKKFASAITDGWNTDDFPYAISEVYKNTPLEDRGLRDLAVAVARKHINTLIGRDDFSKLLRKTADFSADLIPFLCGGTSGHGIQMAHGHPHAHPQGRDVCPNCLLPKRTVSGAVHFDTAAIAWSITIDIYG
;
A
#
# COMPACT_ATOMS: atom_id res chain seq x y z
N MET A 1 56.27 -31.88 18.95
CA MET A 1 56.75 -31.74 17.57
C MET A 1 55.81 -32.51 16.69
N GLU A 2 54.88 -31.82 16.04
CA GLU A 2 54.22 -32.27 14.81
C GLU A 2 53.51 -31.04 14.26
N GLU A 3 54.18 -30.39 13.30
CA GLU A 3 53.67 -29.27 12.53
C GLU A 3 52.61 -29.77 11.54
N ALA A 4 51.36 -29.33 11.74
CA ALA A 4 50.34 -29.44 10.72
C ALA A 4 50.54 -28.31 9.70
N GLN A 5 50.95 -28.68 8.49
CA GLN A 5 51.06 -27.78 7.34
C GLN A 5 49.71 -27.13 7.01
N GLU A 6 49.59 -25.84 7.33
CA GLU A 6 48.63 -24.93 6.72
C GLU A 6 48.89 -24.85 5.21
N LYS A 7 48.05 -25.51 4.42
CA LYS A 7 47.95 -25.24 2.99
C LYS A 7 47.29 -23.87 2.81
N ASN A 8 48.12 -22.84 2.66
CA ASN A 8 47.75 -21.58 2.02
C ASN A 8 47.25 -21.86 0.59
N MET A 9 45.94 -22.02 0.44
CA MET A 9 45.26 -22.02 -0.86
C MET A 9 44.95 -20.58 -1.23
N THR A 10 45.83 -19.97 -2.03
CA THR A 10 45.58 -18.72 -2.75
C THR A 10 44.28 -18.83 -3.55
N MET A 11 43.27 -18.04 -3.16
CA MET A 11 42.09 -17.77 -3.99
C MET A 11 42.55 -17.06 -5.26
N GLY A 12 42.07 -17.52 -6.42
CA GLY A 12 42.31 -16.83 -7.68
C GLY A 12 41.70 -15.43 -7.62
N SER A 13 42.54 -14.41 -7.48
CA SER A 13 42.16 -13.02 -7.68
C SER A 13 41.72 -12.87 -9.13
N LEU A 14 40.43 -12.66 -9.38
CA LEU A 14 40.02 -12.01 -10.62
C LEU A 14 40.75 -10.66 -10.65
N SER A 15 41.73 -10.51 -11.53
CA SER A 15 42.31 -9.20 -11.82
C SER A 15 41.26 -8.41 -12.59
N ILE A 16 40.26 -7.88 -11.88
CA ILE A 16 39.31 -6.92 -12.45
C ILE A 16 40.20 -5.74 -12.85
N PRO A 17 40.31 -5.38 -14.16
CA PRO A 17 40.92 -4.13 -14.57
C PRO A 17 40.29 -3.02 -13.73
N SER A 18 41.00 -1.97 -13.31
CA SER A 18 40.44 -0.96 -12.42
C SER A 18 39.25 -0.23 -13.08
N LEU A 19 38.06 -0.83 -13.02
CA LEU A 19 36.82 -0.34 -13.59
C LEU A 19 36.48 0.90 -12.79
N ARG A 20 36.45 2.04 -13.48
CA ARG A 20 36.13 3.33 -12.87
C ARG A 20 34.95 3.92 -13.60
N ILE A 21 33.93 4.22 -12.83
CA ILE A 21 32.78 5.02 -13.23
C ILE A 21 33.29 6.41 -13.64
N SER A 22 32.79 6.90 -14.77
CA SER A 22 33.14 8.23 -15.25
C SER A 22 32.34 9.28 -14.47
N THR A 23 33.03 10.02 -13.59
CA THR A 23 32.43 11.11 -12.80
C THR A 23 31.66 12.10 -13.68
N THR A 24 32.27 12.54 -14.78
CA THR A 24 31.66 13.51 -15.70
C THR A 24 30.44 12.94 -16.41
N ARG A 25 30.49 11.66 -16.84
CA ARG A 25 29.37 11.03 -17.54
C ARG A 25 28.21 10.74 -16.62
N LEU A 26 28.47 10.26 -15.40
CA LEU A 26 27.44 10.05 -14.38
C LEU A 26 26.74 11.36 -14.03
N ALA A 27 27.50 12.42 -13.74
CA ALA A 27 26.94 13.73 -13.42
C ALA A 27 26.08 14.28 -14.57
N ARG A 28 26.57 14.14 -15.82
CA ARG A 28 25.82 14.54 -17.01
C ARG A 28 24.50 13.76 -17.14
N LEU A 29 24.53 12.43 -17.06
CA LEU A 29 23.34 11.58 -17.17
C LEU A 29 22.33 11.87 -16.05
N LEU A 30 22.81 12.08 -14.82
CA LEU A 30 21.97 12.42 -13.68
C LEU A 30 21.22 13.72 -13.96
N HIS A 31 21.94 14.79 -14.32
CA HIS A 31 21.32 16.08 -14.58
C HIS A 31 20.50 16.15 -15.89
N GLU A 32 20.79 15.31 -16.87
CA GLU A 32 19.96 15.10 -18.06
C GLU A 32 18.61 14.49 -17.66
N SER A 33 18.63 13.43 -16.84
CA SER A 33 17.40 12.84 -16.31
C SER A 33 16.59 13.82 -15.45
N CYS A 34 17.25 14.78 -14.78
CA CYS A 34 16.58 15.80 -13.98
C CYS A 34 15.85 16.87 -14.82
N GLN A 35 16.11 16.99 -16.12
CA GLN A 35 15.40 17.97 -16.96
C GLN A 35 13.88 17.66 -17.01
N PHE A 36 13.52 16.39 -16.89
CA PHE A 36 12.14 15.95 -16.79
C PHE A 36 11.64 16.17 -15.36
N GLY A 37 10.89 17.24 -15.12
CA GLY A 37 10.36 17.59 -13.80
C GLY A 37 11.23 18.55 -12.98
N ALA A 38 12.26 19.18 -13.58
CA ALA A 38 12.98 20.29 -12.95
C ALA A 38 12.02 21.43 -12.59
N THR A 39 12.10 21.91 -11.35
CA THR A 39 11.28 23.03 -10.86
C THR A 39 12.02 23.83 -9.79
N ARG A 40 11.45 24.94 -9.35
CA ARG A 40 11.96 25.78 -8.24
C ARG A 40 13.45 26.03 -8.32
N GLN A 41 13.83 26.92 -9.23
CA GLN A 41 15.18 27.47 -9.27
C GLN A 41 15.46 28.24 -7.97
N TRP A 42 16.53 27.87 -7.29
CA TRP A 42 16.98 28.52 -6.05
C TRP A 42 18.31 29.28 -6.24
N GLY A 43 19.01 28.98 -7.34
CA GLY A 43 20.22 29.66 -7.76
C GLY A 43 20.00 31.01 -8.45
N SER A 44 21.07 31.56 -9.02
CA SER A 44 21.00 32.85 -9.71
C SER A 44 20.12 32.78 -10.97
N THR A 45 19.23 33.77 -11.14
CA THR A 45 18.38 33.90 -12.34
C THR A 45 19.09 34.62 -13.49
N SER A 46 20.26 35.20 -13.25
CA SER A 46 21.06 35.88 -14.27
C SER A 46 21.61 34.85 -15.27
N PRO A 47 21.39 35.00 -16.59
CA PRO A 47 21.88 34.05 -17.60
C PRO A 47 23.39 33.82 -17.57
N LYS A 48 24.19 34.76 -17.04
CA LYS A 48 25.65 34.67 -16.94
C LYS A 48 26.15 33.90 -15.70
N LEU A 49 25.32 33.78 -14.67
CA LEU A 49 25.65 33.16 -13.38
C LEU A 49 24.73 31.98 -13.05
N ARG A 50 23.79 31.67 -13.95
CA ARG A 50 22.82 30.60 -13.79
C ARG A 50 23.53 29.26 -13.95
N ASP A 51 23.53 28.49 -12.87
CA ASP A 51 23.81 27.07 -12.95
C ASP A 51 22.47 26.34 -13.24
N PRO A 52 22.37 25.59 -14.35
CA PRO A 52 21.16 24.85 -14.70
C PRO A 52 20.84 23.70 -13.73
N THR A 53 21.75 23.37 -12.80
CA THR A 53 21.59 22.36 -11.76
C THR A 53 21.03 22.93 -10.45
N GLU A 54 21.00 24.25 -10.27
CA GLU A 54 20.44 24.92 -9.06
C GLU A 54 18.91 25.01 -9.10
N THR A 55 18.26 23.86 -9.26
CA THR A 55 16.80 23.70 -9.19
C THR A 55 16.45 22.46 -8.38
N GLY A 56 15.24 22.44 -7.82
CA GLY A 56 14.65 21.21 -7.29
C GLY A 56 13.95 20.37 -8.36
N MET A 57 13.18 19.40 -7.89
CA MET A 57 12.41 18.45 -8.68
C MET A 57 10.95 18.40 -8.22
N THR A 58 10.04 18.28 -9.18
CA THR A 58 8.66 17.82 -8.96
C THR A 58 8.34 16.88 -10.10
N ARG A 59 8.68 15.61 -9.91
CA ARG A 59 8.37 14.51 -10.81
C ARG A 59 7.58 13.45 -10.07
N LEU A 60 6.30 13.74 -9.84
CA LEU A 60 5.42 12.84 -9.11
C LEU A 60 5.25 11.51 -9.85
N SER A 61 5.17 10.41 -9.10
CA SER A 61 4.99 9.06 -9.66
C SER A 61 3.81 9.02 -10.63
N LEU A 62 4.03 8.40 -11.79
CA LEU A 62 3.05 8.25 -12.87
C LEU A 62 2.57 9.56 -13.54
N SER A 63 3.22 10.70 -13.26
CA SER A 63 2.89 11.98 -13.91
C SER A 63 3.45 12.03 -15.32
N ASP A 64 3.06 13.03 -16.11
CA ASP A 64 3.61 13.22 -17.46
C ASP A 64 5.14 13.42 -17.44
N SER A 65 5.65 14.12 -16.42
CA SER A 65 7.10 14.27 -16.24
C SER A 65 7.81 12.96 -15.85
N ASP A 66 7.12 12.06 -15.13
CA ASP A 66 7.64 10.72 -14.83
C ASP A 66 7.61 9.83 -16.07
N GLN A 67 6.56 9.93 -16.89
CA GLN A 67 6.52 9.26 -18.18
C GLN A 67 7.72 9.64 -19.07
N LEU A 68 8.02 10.94 -19.18
CA LEU A 68 9.14 11.41 -20.03
C LEU A 68 10.50 10.87 -19.57
N VAL A 69 10.78 10.82 -18.26
CA VAL A 69 12.05 10.25 -17.78
C VAL A 69 12.10 8.73 -17.95
N ARG A 70 10.95 8.06 -17.85
CA ARG A 70 10.81 6.61 -18.06
C ARG A 70 11.07 6.24 -19.53
N ASP A 71 10.54 7.02 -20.46
CA ASP A 71 10.82 6.88 -21.89
C ASP A 71 12.31 7.10 -22.19
N TRP A 72 12.91 8.14 -21.58
CA TRP A 72 14.35 8.38 -21.64
C TRP A 72 15.16 7.19 -21.10
N PHE A 73 14.79 6.66 -19.93
CA PHE A 73 15.44 5.51 -19.30
C PHE A 73 15.41 4.29 -20.23
N MET A 74 14.23 3.95 -20.77
CA MET A 74 14.04 2.79 -21.65
C MET A 74 14.84 2.95 -22.95
N GLY A 75 14.81 4.14 -23.55
CA GLY A 75 15.57 4.46 -24.76
C GLY A 75 17.08 4.37 -24.53
N TYR A 76 17.57 4.96 -23.44
CA TYR A 76 18.99 4.92 -23.09
C TYR A 76 19.43 3.48 -22.78
N ALA A 77 18.71 2.74 -21.95
CA ALA A 77 19.00 1.35 -21.63
C ALA A 77 19.04 0.45 -22.88
N THR A 78 18.09 0.62 -23.80
CA THR A 78 18.07 -0.11 -25.08
C THR A 78 19.29 0.21 -25.91
N SER A 79 19.72 1.49 -25.95
CA SER A 79 20.96 1.90 -26.66
C SER A 79 22.23 1.28 -26.07
N LEU A 80 22.20 0.82 -24.82
CA LEU A 80 23.27 0.06 -24.16
C LEU A 80 23.21 -1.45 -24.46
N GLY A 81 22.24 -1.91 -25.25
CA GLY A 81 22.02 -3.32 -25.56
C GLY A 81 21.26 -4.08 -24.47
N CYS A 82 20.55 -3.39 -23.56
CA CYS A 82 19.73 -4.05 -22.55
C CYS A 82 18.41 -4.54 -23.15
N LYS A 83 17.93 -5.70 -22.69
CA LYS A 83 16.54 -6.12 -22.85
C LYS A 83 15.69 -5.38 -21.82
N THR A 84 14.72 -4.61 -22.28
CA THR A 84 13.88 -3.79 -21.40
C THR A 84 12.48 -4.36 -21.27
N SER A 85 11.88 -4.30 -20.08
CA SER A 85 10.50 -4.75 -19.82
C SER A 85 9.81 -3.88 -18.77
N ILE A 86 8.48 -3.99 -18.72
CA ILE A 86 7.63 -3.25 -17.79
C ILE A 86 6.66 -4.25 -17.12
N ASP A 87 6.43 -4.15 -15.81
CA ASP A 87 5.47 -5.01 -15.11
C ASP A 87 4.09 -4.36 -14.87
N GLN A 88 3.22 -5.08 -14.15
CA GLN A 88 1.85 -4.66 -13.83
C GLN A 88 1.75 -3.40 -12.96
N MET A 89 2.83 -3.04 -12.25
CA MET A 89 2.94 -1.82 -11.47
C MET A 89 3.70 -0.71 -12.21
N GLY A 90 4.08 -0.93 -13.47
CA GLY A 90 4.85 0.02 -14.26
C GLY A 90 6.32 0.08 -13.87
N ASN A 91 6.83 -0.88 -13.09
CA ASN A 91 8.27 -0.97 -12.80
C ASN A 91 9.01 -1.20 -14.11
N LEU A 92 10.14 -0.52 -14.30
CA LEU A 92 10.97 -0.69 -15.49
C LEU A 92 12.16 -1.57 -15.17
N PHE A 93 12.42 -2.55 -16.01
CA PHE A 93 13.60 -3.42 -15.91
C PHE A 93 14.44 -3.26 -17.17
N ALA A 94 15.75 -3.12 -17.01
CA ALA A 94 16.72 -3.08 -18.10
C ALA A 94 17.84 -4.08 -17.81
N ILE A 95 17.87 -5.19 -18.55
CA ILE A 95 18.78 -6.31 -18.27
C ILE A 95 19.81 -6.43 -19.38
N ARG A 96 21.08 -6.28 -19.01
CA ARG A 96 22.24 -6.58 -19.84
C ARG A 96 22.54 -8.08 -19.78
N PRO A 97 22.59 -8.78 -20.94
CA PRO A 97 22.97 -10.19 -20.98
C PRO A 97 24.35 -10.47 -20.38
N GLY A 98 24.50 -11.64 -19.78
CA GLY A 98 25.78 -12.21 -19.34
C GLY A 98 26.22 -13.37 -20.24
N LYS A 99 27.29 -14.06 -19.85
CA LYS A 99 27.77 -15.28 -20.53
C LYS A 99 26.75 -16.40 -20.46
N ASN A 100 26.13 -16.58 -19.29
CA ASN A 100 25.07 -17.55 -19.07
C ASN A 100 23.77 -16.82 -18.68
N ASN A 101 22.85 -16.72 -19.63
CA ASN A 101 21.57 -16.03 -19.45
C ASN A 101 20.48 -16.89 -18.79
N ASP A 102 20.78 -18.15 -18.46
CA ASP A 102 19.88 -19.00 -17.66
C ASP A 102 19.99 -18.69 -16.14
N LEU A 103 20.99 -17.91 -15.74
CA LEU A 103 21.16 -17.43 -14.37
C LEU A 103 20.24 -16.24 -14.08
N LEU A 104 19.79 -16.14 -12.83
CA LEU A 104 19.03 -14.97 -12.39
C LEU A 104 19.90 -13.70 -12.43
N PRO A 105 19.34 -12.54 -12.82
CA PRO A 105 20.08 -11.29 -12.86
C PRO A 105 20.47 -10.80 -11.46
N VAL A 106 21.65 -10.19 -11.36
CA VAL A 106 21.95 -9.29 -10.24
C VAL A 106 21.44 -7.90 -10.61
N MET A 107 20.51 -7.39 -9.83
CA MET A 107 19.82 -6.13 -10.12
C MET A 107 20.37 -5.00 -9.25
N MET A 108 20.32 -3.79 -9.79
CA MET A 108 20.52 -2.55 -9.05
C MET A 108 19.42 -1.56 -9.38
N GLY A 109 19.20 -0.57 -8.55
CA GLY A 109 18.17 0.41 -8.85
C GLY A 109 17.72 1.21 -7.65
N SER A 110 16.63 1.94 -7.86
CA SER A 110 15.87 2.70 -6.88
C SER A 110 14.63 3.25 -7.60
N HIS A 111 14.23 4.50 -7.35
CA HIS A 111 13.08 5.16 -7.99
C HIS A 111 13.49 6.43 -8.75
N LEU A 112 12.76 6.76 -9.83
CA LEU A 112 12.89 8.01 -10.57
C LEU A 112 11.85 9.05 -10.16
N ASP A 113 10.74 8.65 -9.56
CA ASP A 113 9.77 9.60 -9.04
C ASP A 113 10.30 10.35 -7.82
N THR A 114 9.80 11.58 -7.61
CA THR A 114 10.21 12.48 -6.53
C THR A 114 8.98 13.02 -5.81
N ILE A 115 9.19 13.58 -4.62
CA ILE A 115 8.21 14.43 -3.96
C ILE A 115 8.01 15.78 -4.67
N THR A 116 7.06 16.59 -4.19
CA THR A 116 6.98 18.00 -4.59
C THR A 116 8.12 18.80 -3.98
N ASN A 117 8.83 19.58 -4.80
CA ASN A 117 10.00 20.35 -4.38
C ASN A 117 11.12 19.48 -3.79
N GLY A 118 11.28 18.26 -4.29
CA GLY A 118 12.35 17.36 -3.91
C GLY A 118 13.71 17.77 -4.47
N GLY A 119 14.72 16.99 -4.12
CA GLY A 119 16.08 17.12 -4.62
C GLY A 119 16.34 16.41 -5.94
N ARG A 120 17.57 16.54 -6.46
CA ARG A 120 18.01 15.96 -7.74
C ARG A 120 18.63 14.57 -7.62
N TYR A 121 18.84 14.06 -6.41
CA TYR A 121 19.64 12.86 -6.17
C TYR A 121 18.83 11.73 -5.54
N ASP A 122 17.83 12.07 -4.72
CA ASP A 122 16.93 11.14 -4.07
C ASP A 122 16.29 10.14 -5.06
N GLY A 123 16.52 8.84 -4.86
CA GLY A 123 16.20 7.75 -5.79
C GLY A 123 16.97 7.77 -7.14
N ILE A 124 16.97 8.92 -7.81
CA ILE A 124 17.52 9.14 -9.16
C ILE A 124 18.97 8.66 -9.25
N LEU A 125 19.77 8.93 -8.21
CA LEU A 125 21.17 8.51 -8.14
C LEU A 125 21.31 6.99 -8.32
N GLY A 126 20.47 6.18 -7.67
CA GLY A 126 20.55 4.73 -7.74
C GLY A 126 20.25 4.19 -9.13
N VAL A 127 19.20 4.69 -9.77
CA VAL A 127 18.77 4.27 -11.11
C VAL A 127 19.80 4.69 -12.17
N VAL A 128 20.22 5.95 -12.16
CA VAL A 128 21.16 6.48 -13.16
C VAL A 128 22.56 5.89 -12.98
N SER A 129 22.99 5.65 -11.74
CA SER A 129 24.25 4.95 -11.48
C SER A 129 24.23 3.55 -12.07
N GLY A 130 23.10 2.83 -12.00
CA GLY A 130 22.99 1.51 -12.60
C GLY A 130 23.18 1.52 -14.13
N LEU A 131 22.63 2.52 -14.82
CA LEU A 131 22.83 2.70 -16.26
C LEU A 131 24.30 3.01 -16.60
N GLU A 132 24.94 3.86 -15.81
CA GLU A 132 26.35 4.21 -15.97
C GLU A 132 27.28 3.01 -15.71
N ILE A 133 26.92 2.15 -14.76
CA ILE A 133 27.61 0.90 -14.48
C ILE A 133 27.57 -0.01 -15.72
N ILE A 134 26.38 -0.23 -16.31
CA ILE A 134 26.22 -1.00 -17.55
C ILE A 134 27.06 -0.40 -18.68
N LYS A 135 27.02 0.92 -18.86
CA LYS A 135 27.84 1.61 -19.87
C LYS A 135 29.34 1.39 -19.64
N THR A 136 29.78 1.45 -18.39
CA THR A 136 31.18 1.24 -18.02
C THR A 136 31.63 -0.19 -18.29
N LEU A 137 30.79 -1.19 -18.02
CA LEU A 137 31.07 -2.58 -18.39
C LEU A 137 31.19 -2.75 -19.91
N ASN A 138 30.29 -2.11 -20.68
CA ASN A 138 30.33 -2.16 -22.14
C ASN A 138 31.59 -1.51 -22.70
N ASP A 139 31.97 -0.33 -22.20
CA ASP A 139 33.16 0.42 -22.64
C ASP A 139 34.47 -0.33 -22.37
N ASN A 140 34.49 -1.17 -21.34
CA ASN A 140 35.64 -1.97 -20.96
C ASN A 140 35.53 -3.43 -21.42
N HIS A 141 34.53 -3.77 -22.25
CA HIS A 141 34.29 -5.11 -22.77
C HIS A 141 34.25 -6.20 -21.68
N VAL A 142 33.67 -5.87 -20.52
CA VAL A 142 33.55 -6.82 -19.40
C VAL A 142 32.32 -7.69 -19.60
N GLU A 143 32.52 -8.99 -19.70
CA GLU A 143 31.45 -9.98 -19.71
C GLU A 143 31.24 -10.56 -18.33
N ALA A 144 30.06 -10.32 -17.75
CA ALA A 144 29.66 -10.90 -16.47
C ALA A 144 29.20 -12.35 -16.65
N GLU A 145 29.40 -13.18 -15.63
CA GLU A 145 29.02 -14.60 -15.67
C GLU A 145 27.51 -14.81 -15.88
N GLY A 146 26.68 -14.02 -15.18
CA GLY A 146 25.23 -13.97 -15.36
C GLY A 146 24.73 -12.59 -15.76
N PRO A 147 23.43 -12.43 -16.03
CA PRO A 147 22.85 -11.15 -16.40
C PRO A 147 22.98 -10.11 -15.27
N ILE A 148 23.06 -8.83 -15.65
CA ILE A 148 23.07 -7.70 -14.72
C ILE A 148 22.00 -6.72 -15.19
N GLY A 149 21.23 -6.14 -14.29
CA GLY A 149 20.19 -5.20 -14.70
C GLY A 149 19.96 -4.04 -13.78
N VAL A 150 19.18 -3.10 -14.27
CA VAL A 150 18.71 -1.91 -13.56
C VAL A 150 17.20 -1.97 -13.43
N VAL A 151 16.67 -1.65 -12.26
CA VAL A 151 15.24 -1.47 -12.01
C VAL A 151 14.95 -0.03 -11.61
N ASN A 152 13.86 0.51 -12.15
CA ASN A 152 13.20 1.72 -11.65
C ASN A 152 11.86 1.32 -11.03
N TRP A 153 11.75 1.42 -9.71
CA TRP A 153 10.52 1.13 -8.97
C TRP A 153 9.51 2.28 -9.12
N THR A 154 8.24 1.92 -9.24
CA THR A 154 7.14 2.90 -9.31
C THR A 154 6.65 3.30 -7.92
N GLY A 155 6.64 4.60 -7.65
CA GLY A 155 6.08 5.11 -6.40
C GLY A 155 7.00 4.78 -5.22
N GLY A 156 8.30 5.05 -5.42
CA GLY A 156 9.27 4.98 -4.33
C GLY A 156 8.87 5.95 -3.22
N ASP A 157 8.43 7.16 -3.58
CA ASP A 157 7.92 8.14 -2.64
C ASP A 157 6.39 8.18 -2.59
N ALA A 158 5.84 8.31 -1.37
CA ALA A 158 4.39 8.37 -1.11
C ALA A 158 3.74 9.74 -1.43
N ALA A 159 4.29 10.49 -2.39
CA ALA A 159 3.92 11.89 -2.61
C ALA A 159 2.59 12.06 -3.36
N ARG A 160 2.39 11.28 -4.42
CA ARG A 160 1.15 11.32 -5.22
C ARG A 160 0.15 10.29 -4.75
N PHE A 161 0.59 9.08 -4.42
CA PHE A 161 -0.25 8.00 -3.89
C PHE A 161 0.20 7.70 -2.46
N PRO A 162 -0.72 7.53 -1.49
CA PRO A 162 -0.39 7.51 -0.06
C PRO A 162 0.18 6.16 0.41
N LYS A 163 1.19 5.64 -0.31
CA LYS A 163 1.93 4.43 0.04
C LYS A 163 3.35 4.50 -0.54
N MET A 164 4.34 4.52 0.34
CA MET A 164 5.76 4.51 -0.02
C MET A 164 6.17 3.12 -0.53
N SER A 165 7.14 3.08 -1.45
CA SER A 165 7.72 1.85 -2.00
C SER A 165 6.66 0.84 -2.44
N VAL A 166 5.55 1.33 -3.01
CA VAL A 166 4.36 0.51 -3.24
C VAL A 166 4.62 -0.59 -4.26
N ALA A 167 5.31 -0.28 -5.36
CA ALA A 167 5.52 -1.24 -6.42
C ALA A 167 6.58 -2.29 -6.08
N SER A 168 7.63 -1.93 -5.34
CA SER A 168 8.57 -2.91 -4.77
C SER A 168 7.89 -3.78 -3.71
N GLY A 169 6.94 -3.24 -2.93
CA GLY A 169 6.08 -4.01 -2.03
C GLY A 169 5.14 -4.99 -2.72
N VAL A 170 4.59 -4.62 -3.89
CA VAL A 170 3.82 -5.54 -4.75
C VAL A 170 4.74 -6.61 -5.34
N TRP A 171 5.88 -6.20 -5.88
CA TRP A 171 6.90 -7.13 -6.37
C TRP A 171 7.35 -8.10 -5.27
N ALA A 172 7.43 -7.64 -4.01
CA ALA A 172 7.76 -8.42 -2.84
C ALA A 172 6.64 -9.35 -2.34
N GLU A 173 5.43 -9.27 -2.92
CA GLU A 173 4.21 -9.97 -2.49
C GLU A 173 3.70 -9.54 -1.10
N PHE A 174 4.17 -8.40 -0.57
CA PHE A 174 3.71 -7.82 0.70
C PHE A 174 2.47 -6.94 0.53
N ILE A 175 2.30 -6.37 -0.67
CA ILE A 175 1.15 -5.54 -1.02
C ILE A 175 0.40 -6.25 -2.14
N PRO A 176 -0.88 -6.60 -1.96
CA PRO A 176 -1.67 -7.17 -3.05
C PRO A 176 -1.76 -6.18 -4.21
N LEU A 177 -1.59 -6.67 -5.45
CA LEU A 177 -1.63 -5.85 -6.66
C LEU A 177 -2.91 -5.01 -6.75
N GLN A 178 -4.06 -5.60 -6.39
CA GLN A 178 -5.36 -4.93 -6.40
C GLN A 178 -5.42 -3.78 -5.38
N THR A 179 -4.79 -3.94 -4.22
CA THR A 179 -4.69 -2.89 -3.21
C THR A 179 -3.86 -1.73 -3.74
N ALA A 180 -2.70 -1.99 -4.31
CA ALA A 180 -1.84 -0.96 -4.91
C ALA A 180 -2.53 -0.25 -6.08
N TRP A 181 -3.14 -1.00 -6.98
CA TRP A 181 -3.94 -0.47 -8.09
C TRP A 181 -5.11 0.41 -7.64
N GLY A 182 -5.70 0.11 -6.48
CA GLY A 182 -6.80 0.87 -5.89
C GLY A 182 -6.39 2.16 -5.19
N LEU A 183 -5.09 2.39 -4.95
CA LEU A 183 -4.60 3.64 -4.34
C LEU A 183 -4.97 4.83 -5.21
N ARG A 184 -5.49 5.87 -4.56
CA ARG A 184 -5.93 7.12 -5.20
C ARG A 184 -4.97 8.26 -4.93
N GLU A 185 -4.91 9.19 -5.87
CA GLU A 185 -4.10 10.39 -5.72
C GLU A 185 -4.47 11.17 -4.44
N ALA A 186 -3.45 11.54 -3.68
CA ALA A 186 -3.59 12.46 -2.56
C ALA A 186 -3.77 13.89 -3.10
N HIS A 187 -4.67 14.65 -2.48
CA HIS A 187 -4.87 16.09 -2.73
C HIS A 187 -5.35 16.51 -4.13
N ALA A 188 -5.79 15.57 -4.99
CA ALA A 188 -6.42 15.88 -6.27
C ALA A 188 -7.93 16.12 -6.13
N ALA A 189 -8.46 17.09 -6.88
CA ALA A 189 -9.91 17.37 -6.91
C ALA A 189 -10.73 16.23 -7.53
N ASN A 190 -10.14 15.51 -8.49
CA ASN A 190 -10.71 14.30 -9.09
C ASN A 190 -9.66 13.18 -9.13
N PRO A 191 -9.43 12.49 -7.99
CA PRO A 191 -8.28 11.63 -7.82
C PRO A 191 -8.38 10.35 -8.67
N GLN A 192 -7.40 10.17 -9.54
CA GLN A 192 -7.20 8.95 -10.31
C GLN A 192 -6.59 7.85 -9.45
N SER A 193 -6.82 6.60 -9.85
CA SER A 193 -6.16 5.45 -9.25
C SER A 193 -4.81 5.16 -9.91
N MET A 194 -3.89 4.50 -9.19
CA MET A 194 -2.63 4.03 -9.78
C MET A 194 -2.88 3.17 -11.01
N LYS A 195 -3.92 2.32 -10.99
CA LYS A 195 -4.29 1.49 -12.15
C LYS A 195 -4.57 2.34 -13.38
N GLN A 196 -5.40 3.38 -13.24
CA GLN A 196 -5.76 4.26 -14.36
C GLN A 196 -4.53 4.94 -14.94
N GLU A 197 -3.65 5.47 -14.09
CA GLU A 197 -2.42 6.13 -14.53
C GLU A 197 -1.43 5.16 -15.19
N ILE A 198 -1.26 3.93 -14.68
CA ILE A 198 -0.44 2.90 -15.33
C ILE A 198 -1.01 2.51 -16.70
N HIS A 199 -2.33 2.32 -16.80
CA HIS A 199 -2.98 1.91 -18.05
C HIS A 199 -2.96 3.03 -19.10
N ARG A 200 -2.88 4.30 -18.69
CA ARG A 200 -2.75 5.46 -19.57
C ARG A 200 -1.52 5.33 -20.48
N TRP A 201 -0.46 4.68 -20.03
CA TRP A 201 0.82 4.55 -20.74
C TRP A 201 0.89 3.40 -21.74
N ARG A 202 -0.14 2.54 -21.87
CA ARG A 202 -0.23 1.44 -22.86
C ARG A 202 1.01 0.53 -22.98
N ALA A 203 1.68 0.24 -21.87
CA ALA A 203 2.87 -0.61 -21.85
C ALA A 203 2.54 -2.10 -22.10
N ILE A 204 3.44 -2.81 -22.80
CA ILE A 204 3.43 -4.28 -22.83
C ILE A 204 3.91 -4.77 -21.48
N ILE A 205 3.00 -5.37 -20.71
CA ILE A 205 3.25 -5.87 -19.37
C ILE A 205 3.82 -7.29 -19.48
N VAL A 206 5.02 -7.49 -18.95
CA VAL A 206 5.70 -8.78 -18.91
C VAL A 206 5.77 -9.30 -17.47
N GLN A 207 5.80 -10.62 -17.32
CA GLN A 207 5.91 -11.27 -16.02
C GLN A 207 7.25 -10.92 -15.34
N VAL A 208 7.14 -10.72 -14.04
CA VAL A 208 8.20 -10.23 -13.16
C VAL A 208 9.32 -11.25 -12.98
N GLU A 209 10.56 -10.85 -13.28
CA GLU A 209 11.74 -11.71 -13.15
C GLU A 209 12.22 -11.81 -11.68
N SER A 210 12.72 -12.99 -11.30
CA SER A 210 13.38 -13.20 -10.00
C SER A 210 14.82 -12.68 -10.04
N PHE A 211 15.35 -12.18 -8.92
CA PHE A 211 16.73 -11.67 -8.86
C PHE A 211 17.65 -12.62 -8.08
N ALA A 212 18.91 -12.70 -8.49
CA ALA A 212 19.96 -13.36 -7.72
C ALA A 212 20.33 -12.54 -6.48
N ALA A 213 20.42 -11.22 -6.64
CA ALA A 213 20.62 -10.24 -5.58
C ALA A 213 20.16 -8.85 -6.04
N TYR A 214 19.95 -7.93 -5.11
CA TYR A 214 19.59 -6.54 -5.36
C TYR A 214 20.52 -5.56 -4.62
N PHE A 215 20.96 -4.51 -5.29
CA PHE A 215 21.78 -3.44 -4.72
C PHE A 215 21.16 -2.06 -4.95
N GLU A 216 20.94 -1.32 -3.87
CA GLU A 216 20.48 0.06 -3.95
C GLU A 216 21.58 1.04 -3.54
N LEU A 217 21.94 1.95 -4.45
CA LEU A 217 22.77 3.11 -4.14
C LEU A 217 21.85 4.30 -3.89
N HIS A 218 22.08 4.99 -2.79
CA HIS A 218 21.24 6.10 -2.39
C HIS A 218 22.05 7.18 -1.66
N ILE A 219 21.53 8.39 -1.55
CA ILE A 219 22.07 9.39 -0.61
C ILE A 219 21.64 9.04 0.81
N GLU A 220 22.41 9.44 1.82
CA GLU A 220 22.12 9.14 3.23
C GLU A 220 20.76 9.70 3.70
N ARG A 221 20.30 10.82 3.10
CA ARG A 221 19.24 11.68 3.62
C ARG A 221 19.50 12.15 5.07
N GLY A 222 20.77 12.17 5.48
CA GLY A 222 21.25 12.51 6.81
C GLY A 222 22.69 13.03 6.74
N SER A 223 23.21 13.48 7.88
CA SER A 223 24.50 14.17 7.98
C SER A 223 25.65 13.31 8.52
N ILE A 224 25.44 12.04 8.88
CA ILE A 224 26.43 11.21 9.59
C ILE A 224 27.71 11.06 8.78
N LEU A 225 27.61 10.83 7.47
CA LEU A 225 28.78 10.69 6.60
C LEU A 225 29.53 12.02 6.46
N GLU A 226 28.81 13.12 6.21
CA GLU A 226 29.44 14.44 6.05
C GLU A 226 30.11 14.91 7.36
N GLU A 227 29.41 14.85 8.50
CA GLU A 227 29.92 15.25 9.81
C GLU A 227 31.18 14.48 10.22
N LYS A 228 31.30 13.23 9.77
CA LYS A 228 32.45 12.36 10.06
C LYS A 228 33.52 12.38 8.98
N GLY A 229 33.34 13.17 7.91
CA GLY A 229 34.25 13.19 6.77
C GLY A 229 34.35 11.84 6.04
N LEU A 230 33.32 11.01 6.13
CA LEU A 230 33.22 9.71 5.47
C LEU A 230 32.50 9.85 4.13
N LYS A 231 32.79 8.93 3.22
CA LYS A 231 32.26 8.96 1.86
C LYS A 231 31.26 7.86 1.57
N ILE A 232 31.32 6.75 2.29
CA ILE A 232 30.45 5.60 2.03
C ILE A 232 29.82 5.06 3.33
N GLY A 233 28.51 4.87 3.30
CA GLY A 233 27.78 4.11 4.32
C GLY A 233 27.47 2.70 3.82
N VAL A 234 27.95 1.68 4.52
CA VAL A 234 27.56 0.28 4.24
C VAL A 234 26.36 -0.06 5.10
N ILE A 235 25.20 -0.22 4.45
CA ILE A 235 23.93 -0.31 5.18
C ILE A 235 23.74 -1.73 5.69
N GLN A 236 23.61 -1.85 7.00
CA GLN A 236 23.41 -3.11 7.70
C GLN A 236 21.93 -3.54 7.68
N GLY A 237 21.04 -2.56 7.52
CA GLY A 237 19.61 -2.72 7.65
C GLY A 237 18.89 -1.38 7.75
N ILE A 238 17.57 -1.42 7.79
CA ILE A 238 16.69 -0.24 7.94
C ILE A 238 15.94 -0.32 9.27
N LYS A 239 15.86 0.81 9.99
CA LYS A 239 15.14 0.92 11.26
C LYS A 239 13.65 0.60 11.08
N ALA A 240 13.06 -0.01 12.11
CA ALA A 240 11.62 -0.09 12.27
C ALA A 240 11.05 1.30 12.56
N HIS A 241 9.81 1.55 12.15
CA HIS A 241 9.05 2.73 12.54
C HIS A 241 7.58 2.40 12.77
N LYS A 242 6.91 3.22 13.57
CA LYS A 242 5.46 3.23 13.74
C LYS A 242 4.96 4.66 13.77
N TRP A 243 3.93 4.92 12.97
CA TRP A 243 3.27 6.21 12.85
C TRP A 243 1.90 6.15 13.49
N PHE A 244 1.61 7.16 14.30
CA PHE A 244 0.34 7.32 14.99
C PHE A 244 -0.24 8.71 14.74
N THR A 245 -1.57 8.77 14.67
CA THR A 245 -2.31 10.00 14.91
C THR A 245 -2.79 9.99 16.36
N ILE A 246 -2.46 11.04 17.10
CA ILE A 246 -2.87 11.19 18.50
C ILE A 246 -3.90 12.30 18.59
N THR A 247 -5.05 11.97 19.19
CA THR A 247 -6.12 12.93 19.44
C THR A 247 -6.23 13.21 20.94
N VAL A 248 -6.05 14.47 21.33
CA VAL A 248 -6.17 14.92 22.72
C VAL A 248 -7.43 15.76 22.86
N ARG A 249 -8.43 15.25 23.60
CA ARG A 249 -9.71 15.92 23.83
C ARG A 249 -9.75 16.54 25.22
N GLY A 250 -10.05 17.83 25.25
CA GLY A 250 -10.22 18.61 26.46
C GLY A 250 -11.61 19.22 26.54
N ARG A 251 -11.69 20.47 26.99
CA ARG A 251 -12.93 21.24 27.04
C ARG A 251 -12.66 22.71 26.75
N SER A 252 -13.35 23.25 25.76
CA SER A 252 -13.35 24.70 25.52
C SER A 252 -13.96 25.46 26.68
N CYS A 253 -13.22 26.44 27.20
CA CYS A 253 -13.74 27.42 28.16
C CYS A 253 -13.07 28.78 27.93
N HIS A 254 -13.68 29.84 28.46
CA HIS A 254 -13.12 31.18 28.37
C HIS A 254 -11.85 31.31 29.24
N ALA A 255 -10.77 31.82 28.66
CA ALA A 255 -9.44 31.82 29.26
C ALA A 255 -9.35 32.67 30.53
N GLY A 256 -10.09 33.77 30.61
CA GLY A 256 -10.05 34.70 31.75
C GLY A 256 -10.93 34.30 32.94
N THR A 257 -11.98 33.49 32.72
CA THR A 257 -12.98 33.17 33.77
C THR A 257 -12.88 31.75 34.29
N THR A 258 -12.07 30.89 33.65
CA THR A 258 -11.92 29.48 34.04
C THR A 258 -10.66 29.30 34.89
N PRO A 259 -10.76 29.06 36.22
CA PRO A 259 -9.59 28.83 37.07
C PRO A 259 -8.88 27.52 36.71
N PHE A 260 -7.56 27.43 36.96
CA PHE A 260 -6.71 26.29 36.56
C PHE A 260 -7.25 24.93 37.00
N HIS A 261 -7.63 24.80 38.27
CA HIS A 261 -8.07 23.53 38.87
C HIS A 261 -9.33 22.91 38.26
N ILE A 262 -10.03 23.58 37.33
CA ILE A 262 -11.16 23.02 36.56
C ILE A 262 -10.91 22.93 35.05
N ARG A 263 -9.70 23.27 34.58
CA ARG A 263 -9.35 23.24 33.17
C ARG A 263 -9.14 21.81 32.69
N LYS A 264 -9.43 21.61 31.41
CA LYS A 264 -9.08 20.43 30.63
C LYS A 264 -8.45 20.92 29.34
N ASP A 265 -7.24 21.47 29.44
CA ASP A 265 -6.57 22.18 28.36
C ASP A 265 -5.80 21.18 27.46
N PRO A 266 -6.30 20.89 26.25
CA PRO A 266 -5.67 19.90 25.38
C PRO A 266 -4.37 20.41 24.78
N VAL A 267 -4.15 21.72 24.65
CA VAL A 267 -2.90 22.28 24.11
C VAL A 267 -1.77 22.10 25.11
N LEU A 268 -2.02 22.45 26.38
CA LEU A 268 -1.05 22.25 27.44
C LEU A 268 -0.73 20.76 27.64
N CYS A 269 -1.76 19.92 27.68
CA CYS A 269 -1.59 18.46 27.77
C CYS A 269 -0.69 17.96 26.62
N THR A 270 -1.07 18.26 25.37
CA THR A 270 -0.32 17.80 24.19
C THR A 270 1.13 18.26 24.20
N THR A 271 1.40 19.51 24.60
CA THR A 271 2.77 20.02 24.69
C THR A 271 3.63 19.18 25.63
N LYS A 272 3.08 18.75 26.78
CA LYS A 272 3.77 17.85 27.71
C LYS A 272 3.98 16.45 27.12
N LEU A 273 3.01 15.95 26.35
CA LEU A 273 3.13 14.66 25.66
C LEU A 273 4.29 14.65 24.65
N VAL A 274 4.40 15.70 23.83
CA VAL A 274 5.47 15.86 22.83
C VAL A 274 6.85 15.92 23.49
N VAL A 275 6.99 16.66 24.59
CA VAL A 275 8.25 16.69 25.35
C VAL A 275 8.57 15.32 25.95
N ALA A 276 7.56 14.62 26.46
CA ALA A 276 7.75 13.29 27.05
C ALA A 276 8.18 12.24 26.02
N SER A 277 7.60 12.24 24.82
CA SER A 277 7.96 11.27 23.77
C SER A 277 9.40 11.44 23.32
N GLU A 278 9.90 12.66 23.16
CA GLU A 278 11.31 12.93 22.86
C GLU A 278 12.23 12.40 23.97
N ALA A 279 11.90 12.67 25.24
CA ALA A 279 12.67 12.20 26.38
C ALA A 279 12.69 10.67 26.48
N ILE A 280 11.59 9.99 26.17
CA ILE A 280 11.50 8.53 26.09
C ILE A 280 12.42 8.01 24.98
N ALA A 281 12.31 8.55 23.77
CA ALA A 281 13.12 8.11 22.65
C ALA A 281 14.63 8.24 22.90
N LYS A 282 15.06 9.36 23.49
CA LYS A 282 16.47 9.57 23.90
C LYS A 282 16.97 8.49 24.86
N ARG A 283 16.15 8.05 25.84
CA ARG A 283 16.55 6.98 26.79
C ARG A 283 16.78 5.64 26.11
N PHE A 284 15.98 5.33 25.09
CA PHE A 284 16.12 4.09 24.32
C PHE A 284 17.11 4.21 23.15
N ASN A 285 17.76 5.36 22.97
CA ASN A 285 18.58 5.65 21.80
C ASN A 285 17.81 5.47 20.47
N GLY A 286 16.51 5.73 20.50
CA GLY A 286 15.61 5.79 19.36
C GLY A 286 15.29 7.21 18.94
N LEU A 287 14.31 7.36 18.05
CA LEU A 287 13.81 8.64 17.59
C LEU A 287 12.30 8.72 17.83
N ALA A 288 11.82 9.90 18.22
CA ALA A 288 10.40 10.24 18.25
C ALA A 288 10.23 11.65 17.69
N THR A 289 9.31 11.80 16.73
CA THR A 289 9.11 13.05 16.00
C THR A 289 7.64 13.40 15.91
N THR A 290 7.29 14.66 16.18
CA THR A 290 5.97 15.22 15.88
C THR A 290 6.08 16.15 14.69
N GLY A 291 5.59 15.69 13.53
CA GLY A 291 5.68 16.40 12.26
C GLY A 291 4.46 17.27 11.94
N GLN A 292 3.29 16.94 12.49
CA GLN A 292 2.04 17.68 12.30
C GLN A 292 1.39 17.97 13.65
N PHE A 293 0.85 19.18 13.80
CA PHE A 293 0.20 19.64 15.03
C PHE A 293 -0.92 20.64 14.68
N ALA A 294 -2.14 20.38 15.13
CA ALA A 294 -3.30 21.24 14.89
C ALA A 294 -4.22 21.32 16.11
N ALA A 295 -4.53 22.53 16.57
CA ALA A 295 -5.51 22.78 17.61
C ALA A 295 -6.84 23.26 17.01
N TYR A 296 -7.96 22.74 17.49
CA TYR A 296 -9.29 23.03 16.97
C TYR A 296 -10.18 23.76 17.99
N ARG A 297 -10.92 24.77 17.52
CA ARG A 297 -11.84 25.63 18.29
C ARG A 297 -11.20 26.43 19.44
N GLY A 298 -9.88 26.61 19.42
CA GLY A 298 -9.19 27.56 20.32
C GLY A 298 -9.11 28.96 19.70
N THR A 299 -9.21 29.98 20.53
CA THR A 299 -8.92 31.37 20.17
C THR A 299 -7.99 31.99 21.21
N VAL A 300 -7.49 33.20 20.99
CA VAL A 300 -6.61 33.88 21.95
C VAL A 300 -7.17 33.93 23.38
N ASN A 301 -8.50 33.97 23.53
CA ASN A 301 -9.21 34.06 24.80
C ASN A 301 -10.07 32.81 25.11
N SER A 302 -9.88 31.69 24.42
CA SER A 302 -10.59 30.44 24.70
C SER A 302 -9.71 29.22 24.53
N MET A 303 -9.80 28.27 25.47
CA MET A 303 -9.07 27.00 25.35
C MET A 303 -9.60 26.19 24.15
N ALA A 304 -8.70 25.52 23.45
CA ALA A 304 -9.08 24.61 22.37
C ALA A 304 -9.92 23.45 22.90
N HIS A 305 -10.77 22.89 22.03
CA HIS A 305 -11.55 21.71 22.36
C HIS A 305 -10.73 20.42 22.17
N THR A 306 -9.99 20.35 21.07
CA THR A 306 -9.24 19.17 20.65
C THR A 306 -7.90 19.59 20.05
N VAL A 307 -6.88 18.76 20.21
CA VAL A 307 -5.62 18.83 19.47
C VAL A 307 -5.38 17.50 18.76
N TYR A 308 -4.92 17.59 17.51
CA TYR A 308 -4.44 16.47 16.71
C TYR A 308 -2.94 16.64 16.48
N PHE A 309 -2.16 15.59 16.68
CA PHE A 309 -0.77 15.60 16.28
C PHE A 309 -0.32 14.22 15.82
N THR A 310 0.73 14.16 15.00
CA THR A 310 1.33 12.89 14.59
C THR A 310 2.51 12.53 15.48
N LEU A 311 2.71 11.24 15.69
CA LEU A 311 3.89 10.71 16.38
C LEU A 311 4.53 9.62 15.52
N ASP A 312 5.74 9.90 15.04
CA ASP A 312 6.62 8.92 14.39
C ASP A 312 7.65 8.43 15.39
N VAL A 313 7.68 7.12 15.64
CA VAL A 313 8.62 6.48 16.57
C VAL A 313 9.47 5.47 15.80
N CYS A 314 10.80 5.60 15.87
CA CYS A 314 11.74 4.77 15.13
C CYS A 314 12.81 4.14 16.02
N HIS A 315 13.15 2.88 15.73
CA HIS A 315 14.27 2.19 16.39
C HIS A 315 14.87 1.09 15.50
N ALA A 316 16.14 0.76 15.69
CA ALA A 316 16.83 -0.30 14.93
C ALA A 316 16.40 -1.74 15.31
N GLN A 317 15.61 -1.89 16.36
CA GLN A 317 15.17 -3.18 16.91
C GLN A 317 13.69 -3.10 17.26
N ASP A 318 12.91 -4.08 16.79
CA ASP A 318 11.44 -4.10 16.92
C ASP A 318 10.95 -4.22 18.37
N ASP A 319 11.66 -4.97 19.20
CA ASP A 319 11.30 -5.18 20.60
C ASP A 319 11.50 -3.89 21.42
N ILE A 320 12.57 -3.16 21.16
CA ILE A 320 12.82 -1.85 21.77
C ILE A 320 11.82 -0.82 21.25
N LEU A 321 11.50 -0.80 19.95
CA LEU A 321 10.45 0.06 19.41
C LEU A 321 9.11 -0.18 20.11
N THR A 322 8.77 -1.45 20.34
CA THR A 322 7.55 -1.83 21.04
C THR A 322 7.55 -1.33 22.49
N LYS A 323 8.67 -1.45 23.21
CA LYS A 323 8.81 -0.91 24.57
C LYS A 323 8.70 0.62 24.59
N MET A 324 9.32 1.31 23.62
CA MET A 324 9.25 2.77 23.48
C MET A 324 7.81 3.24 23.32
N VAL A 325 7.02 2.60 22.45
CA VAL A 325 5.60 2.92 22.25
C VAL A 325 4.80 2.68 23.53
N GLN A 326 4.99 1.54 24.20
CA GLN A 326 4.30 1.22 25.46
C GLN A 326 4.62 2.24 26.57
N GLU A 327 5.87 2.71 26.64
CA GLU A 327 6.27 3.72 27.61
C GLU A 327 5.69 5.10 27.27
N CYS A 328 5.59 5.46 25.98
CA CYS A 328 4.86 6.64 25.54
C CYS A 328 3.38 6.56 25.92
N GLU A 329 2.69 5.46 25.62
CA GLU A 329 1.28 5.25 25.99
C GLU A 329 1.08 5.41 27.50
N THR A 330 1.92 4.77 28.31
CA THR A 330 1.87 4.84 29.78
C THR A 330 2.10 6.25 30.28
N GLN A 331 3.15 6.94 29.79
CA GLN A 331 3.43 8.32 30.21
C GLN A 331 2.36 9.30 29.72
N PHE A 332 1.76 9.07 28.55
CA PHE A 332 0.72 9.94 28.02
C PHE A 332 -0.54 9.86 28.87
N LEU A 333 -0.95 8.65 29.27
CA LEU A 333 -2.05 8.47 30.21
C LEU A 333 -1.77 9.17 31.55
N ARG A 334 -0.56 9.01 32.10
CA ARG A 334 -0.16 9.67 33.35
C ARG A 334 -0.24 11.19 33.25
N ILE A 335 0.35 11.79 32.21
CA ILE A 335 0.37 13.24 31.98
C ILE A 335 -1.06 13.77 31.79
N ALA A 336 -1.87 13.06 31.00
CA ALA A 336 -3.24 13.44 30.73
C ALA A 336 -4.11 13.39 31.99
N GLN A 337 -3.85 12.48 32.93
CA GLN A 337 -4.61 12.34 34.18
C GLN A 337 -4.11 13.24 35.32
N HIS A 338 -2.79 13.38 35.48
CA HIS A 338 -2.20 13.96 36.69
C HIS A 338 -1.50 15.29 36.47
N ASP A 339 -0.98 15.53 35.26
CA ASP A 339 -0.23 16.75 34.95
C ASP A 339 -1.05 17.73 34.10
N SER A 340 -2.35 17.50 33.92
CA SER A 340 -3.22 18.30 33.05
C SER A 340 -4.50 18.76 33.77
N GLU A 341 -4.38 19.18 35.03
CA GLU A 341 -5.47 19.70 35.86
C GLU A 341 -6.62 18.69 36.05
N LYS A 342 -7.84 18.94 35.52
CA LYS A 342 -8.94 17.95 35.54
C LYS A 342 -8.81 16.86 34.47
N GLY A 343 -7.72 16.91 33.71
CA GLY A 343 -7.29 15.91 32.78
C GLY A 343 -7.94 15.98 31.40
N CYS A 344 -7.25 15.37 30.44
CA CYS A 344 -7.66 15.24 29.04
C CYS A 344 -7.83 13.77 28.68
N GLN A 345 -8.62 13.49 27.65
CA GLN A 345 -8.68 12.17 27.03
C GLN A 345 -7.65 12.11 25.90
N VAL A 346 -6.90 11.01 25.82
CA VAL A 346 -5.90 10.77 24.77
C VAL A 346 -6.28 9.50 24.03
N GLU A 347 -6.44 9.62 22.72
CA GLU A 347 -6.78 8.52 21.80
C GLU A 347 -5.59 8.32 20.85
N TRP A 348 -5.23 7.05 20.61
CA TRP A 348 -4.17 6.65 19.69
C TRP A 348 -4.79 5.95 18.49
N GLU A 349 -4.41 6.37 17.29
CA GLU A 349 -4.76 5.71 16.04
C GLU A 349 -3.47 5.28 15.34
N PHE A 350 -3.28 3.97 15.17
CA PHE A 350 -2.16 3.45 14.40
C PHE A 350 -2.42 3.65 12.91
N TRP A 351 -1.49 4.30 12.22
CA TRP A 351 -1.63 4.58 10.80
C TRP A 351 -0.85 3.57 9.94
N ALA A 352 0.46 3.47 10.18
CA ALA A 352 1.35 2.60 9.43
C ALA A 352 2.62 2.29 10.22
N GLY A 353 3.34 1.26 9.81
CA GLY A 353 4.66 0.94 10.34
C GLY A 353 5.33 -0.18 9.58
N THR A 354 6.65 -0.28 9.75
CA THR A 354 7.47 -1.36 9.19
C THR A 354 8.35 -1.97 10.27
N GLN A 355 8.66 -3.25 10.10
CA GLN A 355 9.62 -3.94 10.95
C GLN A 355 11.06 -3.55 10.60
N ALA A 356 11.97 -3.79 11.53
CA ALA A 356 13.40 -3.62 11.27
C ALA A 356 13.85 -4.68 10.25
N VAL A 357 14.60 -4.23 9.24
CA VAL A 357 15.15 -5.12 8.22
C VAL A 357 16.64 -5.25 8.43
N ASN A 358 17.16 -6.48 8.42
CA ASN A 358 18.58 -6.76 8.32
C ASN A 358 18.90 -7.21 6.91
N PHE A 359 19.89 -6.58 6.27
CA PHE A 359 20.31 -6.92 4.92
C PHE A 359 21.17 -8.18 4.87
N ASP A 360 21.33 -8.74 3.67
CA ASP A 360 22.03 -10.01 3.50
C ASP A 360 23.52 -9.84 3.82
N LYS A 361 24.05 -10.75 4.65
CA LYS A 361 25.45 -10.67 5.10
C LYS A 361 26.46 -10.83 3.97
N GLY A 362 26.12 -11.59 2.92
CA GLY A 362 26.96 -11.75 1.73
C GLY A 362 26.97 -10.47 0.90
N CYS A 363 25.82 -9.84 0.72
CA CYS A 363 25.74 -8.53 0.08
C CYS A 363 26.50 -7.45 0.87
N ILE A 364 26.36 -7.42 2.21
CA ILE A 364 27.13 -6.50 3.07
C ILE A 364 28.63 -6.74 2.90
N ALA A 365 29.09 -7.98 3.06
CA ALA A 365 30.51 -8.31 2.92
C ALA A 365 31.07 -7.92 1.55
N SER A 366 30.30 -8.12 0.47
CA SER A 366 30.74 -7.72 -0.88
C SER A 366 30.97 -6.21 -1.02
N ILE A 367 30.17 -5.40 -0.32
CA ILE A 367 30.33 -3.94 -0.30
C ILE A 367 31.55 -3.56 0.55
N GLU A 368 31.75 -4.22 1.69
CA GLU A 368 32.90 -3.99 2.57
C GLU A 368 34.23 -4.37 1.89
N GLU A 369 34.26 -5.46 1.14
CA GLU A 369 35.41 -5.88 0.33
C GLU A 369 35.69 -4.89 -0.81
N ALA A 370 34.65 -4.50 -1.56
CA ALA A 370 34.74 -3.45 -2.59
C ALA A 370 35.25 -2.12 -2.02
N ALA A 371 34.93 -1.84 -0.76
CA ALA A 371 35.40 -0.67 -0.04
C ALA A 371 36.87 -0.72 0.34
N ALA A 372 37.36 -1.90 0.74
CA ALA A 372 38.74 -2.13 1.13
C ALA A 372 39.71 -2.08 -0.07
N ASP A 373 39.31 -2.65 -1.21
CA ASP A 373 40.19 -2.83 -2.38
C ASP A 373 40.48 -1.54 -3.16
N ASN A 374 39.64 -0.52 -3.07
CA ASN A 374 39.75 0.70 -3.91
C ASN A 374 40.92 1.65 -3.55
N LYS A 375 41.80 1.31 -2.61
CA LYS A 375 42.85 2.20 -2.07
C LYS A 375 42.33 3.55 -1.53
N VAL A 376 41.02 3.66 -1.29
CA VAL A 376 40.35 4.82 -0.69
C VAL A 376 40.43 4.78 0.85
N GLY A 377 40.87 3.65 1.43
CA GLY A 377 41.11 3.54 2.87
C GLY A 377 39.84 3.55 3.70
N THR A 378 39.96 4.03 4.95
CA THR A 378 38.95 4.02 6.04
C THR A 378 37.78 5.00 5.85
N LEU A 379 37.46 5.43 4.62
CA LEU A 379 36.42 6.44 4.35
C LEU A 379 34.99 5.86 4.29
N TRP A 380 34.78 4.69 4.88
CA TRP A 380 33.47 4.06 4.96
C TRP A 380 33.16 3.59 6.38
N ARG A 381 31.87 3.38 6.67
CA ARG A 381 31.43 2.77 7.94
C ARG A 381 30.14 1.97 7.80
N PRO A 382 29.86 1.02 8.72
CA PRO A 382 28.53 0.46 8.85
C PRO A 382 27.54 1.52 9.37
N ILE A 383 26.34 1.54 8.78
CA ILE A 383 25.20 2.41 9.15
C ILE A 383 23.91 1.57 9.18
N VAL A 384 23.01 1.88 10.11
CA VAL A 384 21.61 1.42 10.06
C VAL A 384 20.78 2.57 9.51
N GLY A 385 20.18 2.36 8.33
CA GLY A 385 19.42 3.40 7.62
C GLY A 385 18.15 3.78 8.36
N GLY A 386 17.78 5.06 8.28
CA GLY A 386 16.63 5.63 9.00
C GLY A 386 15.43 5.97 8.11
N ALA A 387 15.61 5.97 6.79
CA ALA A 387 14.56 6.33 5.83
C ALA A 387 13.98 5.08 5.16
N GLY A 388 12.75 5.21 4.65
CA GLY A 388 12.13 4.20 3.80
C GLY A 388 12.78 4.17 2.41
N HIS A 389 12.93 2.97 1.86
CA HIS A 389 13.49 2.69 0.54
C HIS A 389 12.75 1.50 -0.09
N ASP A 390 13.07 1.13 -1.32
CA ASP A 390 12.55 -0.10 -1.94
C ASP A 390 13.24 -1.36 -1.38
N SER A 391 14.52 -1.24 -0.99
CA SER A 391 15.35 -2.35 -0.48
C SER A 391 14.75 -3.18 0.67
N PRO A 392 14.06 -2.60 1.68
CA PRO A 392 13.32 -3.38 2.67
C PRO A 392 12.40 -4.43 2.05
N TYR A 393 11.63 -4.07 1.02
CA TYR A 393 10.73 -5.01 0.34
C TYR A 393 11.51 -6.03 -0.49
N THR A 394 12.53 -5.61 -1.23
CA THR A 394 13.32 -6.56 -2.05
C THR A 394 14.05 -7.60 -1.20
N SER A 395 14.48 -7.22 0.01
CA SER A 395 15.16 -8.10 0.97
C SER A 395 14.34 -9.33 1.36
N HIS A 396 13.01 -9.26 1.22
CA HIS A 396 12.13 -10.38 1.51
C HIS A 396 12.07 -11.43 0.39
N ARG A 397 12.44 -11.07 -0.85
CA ARG A 397 12.46 -12.01 -2.00
C ARG A 397 13.86 -12.36 -2.49
N CYS A 398 14.87 -11.53 -2.26
CA CYS A 398 16.25 -11.80 -2.69
C CYS A 398 17.30 -11.19 -1.73
N PRO A 399 18.53 -11.75 -1.70
CA PRO A 399 19.66 -11.11 -1.03
C PRO A 399 19.78 -9.64 -1.45
N THR A 400 19.76 -8.73 -0.49
CA THR A 400 19.75 -7.30 -0.77
C THR A 400 20.87 -6.63 0.02
N GLY A 401 21.58 -5.69 -0.60
CA GLY A 401 22.54 -4.78 0.03
C GLY A 401 22.27 -3.34 -0.38
N MET A 402 22.74 -2.39 0.43
CA MET A 402 22.50 -0.98 0.17
C MET A 402 23.73 -0.13 0.55
N ILE A 403 23.95 0.95 -0.21
CA ILE A 403 25.10 1.84 -0.10
C ILE A 403 24.59 3.27 0.03
N TYR A 404 25.09 4.01 1.02
CA TYR A 404 24.87 5.45 1.13
C TYR A 404 26.07 6.28 0.67
N THR A 405 25.76 7.38 -0.01
CA THR A 405 26.68 8.50 -0.27
C THR A 405 26.29 9.70 0.61
N PRO A 406 27.21 10.65 0.86
CA PRO A 406 26.94 11.79 1.72
C PRO A 406 25.90 12.73 1.10
N ALA A 407 25.07 13.34 1.94
CA ALA A 407 24.20 14.45 1.56
C ALA A 407 24.70 15.74 2.22
N ARG A 408 24.87 16.82 1.43
CA ARG A 408 25.40 18.08 1.95
C ARG A 408 24.48 18.65 3.04
N ALA A 409 25.05 18.95 4.20
CA ALA A 409 24.35 19.39 5.42
C ALA A 409 23.20 18.46 5.85
N GLY A 410 23.23 17.18 5.42
CA GLY A 410 22.13 16.23 5.62
C GLY A 410 20.80 16.64 4.99
N ILE A 411 20.80 17.61 4.06
CA ILE A 411 19.59 18.11 3.40
C ILE A 411 19.08 17.06 2.41
N SER A 412 17.81 16.70 2.52
CA SER A 412 17.07 15.89 1.55
C SER A 412 15.61 16.31 1.54
N LEU A 413 14.85 15.87 0.52
CA LEU A 413 13.46 16.29 0.29
C LEU A 413 13.31 17.83 0.18
N ASP A 414 14.37 18.48 -0.30
CA ASP A 414 14.48 19.94 -0.47
C ASP A 414 15.20 20.22 -1.79
N PRO A 415 14.87 21.31 -2.50
CA PRO A 415 15.51 21.67 -3.77
C PRO A 415 17.03 21.81 -3.72
N ARG A 416 17.60 22.08 -2.54
CA ARG A 416 19.05 22.29 -2.30
C ARG A 416 19.79 21.00 -1.95
N GLU A 417 19.11 19.86 -1.93
CA GLU A 417 19.76 18.55 -1.79
C GLU A 417 20.92 18.42 -2.77
N TYR A 418 22.08 18.01 -2.26
CA TYR A 418 23.30 17.95 -3.05
C TYR A 418 24.19 16.79 -2.61
N CYS A 419 24.64 16.01 -3.60
CA CYS A 419 25.75 15.07 -3.49
C CYS A 419 26.80 15.44 -4.54
N SER A 420 28.09 15.41 -4.16
CA SER A 420 29.16 15.79 -5.08
C SER A 420 29.29 14.77 -6.22
N PRO A 421 29.65 15.20 -7.45
CA PRO A 421 29.90 14.28 -8.55
C PRO A 421 30.88 13.15 -8.18
N GLU A 422 31.92 13.48 -7.40
CA GLU A 422 32.94 12.55 -6.93
C GLU A 422 32.34 11.48 -6.00
N ASP A 423 31.49 11.90 -5.06
CA ASP A 423 30.85 10.98 -4.12
C ASP A 423 29.81 10.10 -4.82
N CYS A 424 29.04 10.65 -5.77
CA CYS A 424 28.14 9.87 -6.64
C CYS A 424 28.91 8.78 -7.40
N ALA A 425 30.03 9.14 -8.03
CA ALA A 425 30.86 8.21 -8.79
C ALA A 425 31.52 7.15 -7.89
N LEU A 426 31.94 7.54 -6.68
CA LEU A 426 32.50 6.61 -5.70
C LEU A 426 31.46 5.59 -5.24
N GLY A 427 30.23 6.03 -4.94
CA GLY A 427 29.13 5.14 -4.62
C GLY A 427 28.85 4.12 -5.73
N ALA A 428 28.80 4.59 -6.98
CA ALA A 428 28.60 3.73 -8.15
C ALA A 428 29.76 2.74 -8.36
N ASN A 429 31.01 3.14 -8.09
CA ASN A 429 32.16 2.23 -8.13
C ASN A 429 32.03 1.10 -7.11
N TYR A 430 31.56 1.40 -5.90
CA TYR A 430 31.37 0.40 -4.85
C TYR A 430 30.27 -0.58 -5.22
N SER A 431 29.14 -0.08 -5.74
CA SER A 431 28.10 -0.94 -6.31
C SER A 431 28.67 -1.84 -7.40
N THR A 432 29.58 -1.32 -8.24
CA THR A 432 30.15 -2.06 -9.36
C THR A 432 30.93 -3.29 -8.92
N LEU A 433 31.84 -3.10 -7.98
CA LEU A 433 32.71 -4.16 -7.50
C LEU A 433 31.93 -5.17 -6.64
N SER A 434 30.95 -4.70 -5.87
CA SER A 434 30.09 -5.56 -5.06
C SER A 434 29.37 -6.60 -5.92
N PHE A 435 28.78 -6.20 -7.05
CA PHE A 435 28.08 -7.18 -7.90
C PHE A 435 29.04 -8.13 -8.62
N LEU A 436 30.22 -7.67 -9.06
CA LEU A 436 31.20 -8.53 -9.74
C LEU A 436 31.73 -9.63 -8.81
N SER A 437 31.86 -9.33 -7.53
CA SER A 437 32.29 -10.31 -6.51
C SER A 437 31.22 -11.37 -6.20
N ILE A 438 29.94 -11.08 -6.45
CA ILE A 438 28.79 -11.97 -6.17
C ILE A 438 28.57 -13.03 -7.26
N SER A 439 29.50 -13.20 -8.20
CA SER A 439 29.45 -14.17 -9.31
C SER A 439 28.57 -15.41 -9.01
N PRO A 440 27.54 -15.69 -9.82
CA PRO A 440 26.56 -16.77 -9.57
C PRO A 440 27.17 -18.18 -9.42
N THR A 441 28.46 -18.34 -9.73
CA THR A 441 29.23 -19.59 -9.66
C THR A 441 30.14 -19.69 -8.41
N GLY A 442 30.24 -18.66 -7.57
CA GLY A 442 31.05 -18.67 -6.34
C GLY A 442 30.31 -19.25 -5.12
N ARG A 443 31.03 -19.78 -4.12
CA ARG A 443 30.54 -20.51 -2.92
C ARG A 443 29.33 -19.90 -2.17
N ASN A 444 28.99 -18.62 -2.39
CA ASN A 444 27.79 -17.97 -1.88
C ASN A 444 26.49 -18.43 -2.60
N SER A 445 26.55 -18.90 -3.84
CA SER A 445 25.40 -19.43 -4.58
C SER A 445 24.85 -20.73 -3.97
N GLU A 446 25.71 -21.58 -3.39
CA GLU A 446 25.27 -22.73 -2.60
C GLU A 446 24.48 -22.30 -1.36
N ARG A 447 24.75 -21.12 -0.80
CA ARG A 447 24.04 -20.56 0.37
C ARG A 447 22.69 -19.97 -0.04
N VAL A 448 22.63 -19.26 -1.17
CA VAL A 448 21.40 -18.70 -1.75
C VAL A 448 20.43 -19.80 -2.20
N ILE A 449 20.93 -20.89 -2.79
CA ILE A 449 20.12 -22.08 -3.14
C ILE A 449 19.72 -22.89 -1.88
N ARG A 450 20.56 -22.93 -0.83
CA ARG A 450 20.23 -23.59 0.45
C ARG A 450 19.19 -22.85 1.28
N LEU A 451 19.09 -21.52 1.21
CA LEU A 451 18.13 -20.74 2.00
C LEU A 451 16.69 -20.92 1.50
N ARG A 452 16.47 -21.19 0.21
CA ARG A 452 15.17 -21.66 -0.32
C ARG A 452 14.77 -23.04 0.20
N LYS A 453 15.73 -23.94 0.47
CA LYS A 453 15.44 -25.31 0.95
C LYS A 453 14.95 -25.38 2.41
N ARG A 454 15.23 -24.38 3.26
CA ARG A 454 14.87 -24.43 4.69
C ARG A 454 13.47 -23.92 5.03
N ARG A 455 12.83 -23.10 4.19
CA ARG A 455 11.53 -22.49 4.52
C ARG A 455 10.30 -23.29 4.08
N ASN A 456 10.47 -24.31 3.22
CA ASN A 456 9.39 -25.18 2.74
C ASN A 456 9.47 -26.64 3.25
N GLN A 457 10.27 -26.91 4.29
CA GLN A 457 10.38 -28.25 4.88
C GLN A 457 9.72 -28.30 6.26
N THR A 458 8.40 -28.54 6.26
CA THR A 458 7.81 -29.42 7.25
C THR A 458 6.85 -30.36 6.55
N LEU A 459 7.14 -31.66 6.70
CA LEU A 459 6.36 -32.84 6.33
C LEU A 459 6.57 -33.33 4.88
N PHE A 460 6.84 -34.64 4.74
CA PHE A 460 7.04 -35.43 3.51
C PHE A 460 8.46 -35.40 2.88
N ALA A 461 9.42 -35.99 3.59
CA ALA A 461 10.70 -36.45 3.04
C ALA A 461 10.58 -37.91 2.56
N ASN A 462 11.29 -38.23 1.47
CA ASN A 462 11.51 -39.57 0.87
C ASN A 462 10.68 -39.96 -0.37
N GLN A 463 10.53 -39.07 -1.35
CA GLN A 463 10.45 -39.47 -2.76
C GLN A 463 11.26 -38.53 -3.67
N PRO A 464 11.89 -39.04 -4.75
CA PRO A 464 12.60 -38.20 -5.73
C PRO A 464 11.59 -37.26 -6.42
N ARG A 465 11.83 -35.94 -6.39
CA ARG A 465 10.91 -34.95 -6.99
C ARG A 465 11.42 -34.48 -8.36
N LEU A 466 10.54 -34.54 -9.35
CA LEU A 466 10.65 -33.84 -10.64
C LEU A 466 10.40 -32.34 -10.42
N ASN A 467 11.16 -31.48 -11.12
CA ASN A 467 10.96 -30.03 -11.11
C ASN A 467 9.69 -29.69 -11.90
N PHE A 468 8.68 -29.09 -11.26
CA PHE A 468 7.50 -28.55 -11.93
C PHE A 468 7.71 -27.05 -12.22
N THR A 469 7.95 -26.72 -13.49
CA THR A 469 7.70 -25.39 -14.06
C THR A 469 6.30 -25.42 -14.70
N MET A 470 5.34 -24.65 -14.20
CA MET A 470 4.07 -24.45 -14.91
C MET A 470 4.31 -23.53 -16.12
N ASN A 471 4.69 -24.14 -17.25
CA ASN A 471 4.85 -23.47 -18.54
C ASN A 471 3.69 -23.89 -19.46
N SER A 472 2.59 -23.12 -19.43
CA SER A 472 1.59 -22.93 -20.52
C SER A 472 0.20 -22.62 -19.94
N SER A 473 -0.55 -21.75 -20.60
CA SER A 473 -1.99 -21.56 -20.36
C SER A 473 -2.77 -22.87 -20.59
N GLN A 474 -2.32 -23.70 -21.53
CA GLN A 474 -2.94 -25.00 -21.85
C GLN A 474 -2.96 -25.95 -20.65
N GLY A 475 -1.87 -26.07 -19.89
CA GLY A 475 -1.83 -26.98 -18.74
C GLY A 475 -2.74 -26.54 -17.59
N LEU A 476 -2.94 -25.23 -17.42
CA LEU A 476 -3.91 -24.69 -16.46
C LEU A 476 -5.35 -24.91 -16.95
N ASP A 477 -5.62 -24.67 -18.23
CA ASP A 477 -6.94 -24.88 -18.83
C ASP A 477 -7.34 -26.37 -18.77
N ASP A 478 -6.42 -27.28 -19.09
CA ASP A 478 -6.63 -28.73 -18.99
C ASP A 478 -6.87 -29.17 -17.53
N PHE A 479 -6.18 -28.54 -16.58
CA PHE A 479 -6.40 -28.78 -15.14
C PHE A 479 -7.78 -28.28 -14.70
N LEU A 480 -8.19 -27.08 -15.10
CA LEU A 480 -9.54 -26.55 -14.79
C LEU A 480 -10.63 -27.44 -15.39
N LEU A 481 -10.46 -27.88 -16.64
CA LEU A 481 -11.36 -28.86 -17.29
C LEU A 481 -11.36 -30.21 -16.55
N SER A 482 -10.24 -30.61 -15.94
CA SER A 482 -10.20 -31.82 -15.10
C SER A 482 -10.98 -31.65 -13.80
N LEU A 483 -10.89 -30.49 -13.15
CA LEU A 483 -11.64 -30.18 -11.94
C LEU A 483 -13.15 -30.16 -12.20
N GLU A 484 -13.58 -29.56 -13.29
CA GLU A 484 -14.99 -29.57 -13.71
C GLU A 484 -15.49 -31.00 -13.96
N ARG A 485 -14.71 -31.83 -14.66
CA ARG A 485 -15.05 -33.25 -14.88
C ARG A 485 -15.16 -34.02 -13.57
N HIS A 486 -14.21 -33.86 -12.64
CA HIS A 486 -14.25 -34.53 -11.34
C HIS A 486 -15.43 -34.07 -10.47
N TYR A 487 -15.81 -32.80 -10.56
CA TYR A 487 -17.03 -32.32 -9.91
C TYR A 487 -18.28 -33.00 -10.47
N ILE A 488 -18.41 -33.10 -11.80
CA ILE A 488 -19.58 -33.71 -12.45
C ILE A 488 -19.64 -35.22 -12.20
N SER A 489 -18.50 -35.92 -12.29
CA SER A 489 -18.46 -37.38 -12.15
C SER A 489 -18.45 -37.86 -10.69
N GLY A 490 -17.99 -37.02 -9.76
CA GLY A 490 -17.71 -37.41 -8.37
C GLY A 490 -16.49 -38.33 -8.22
N GLU A 491 -15.72 -38.53 -9.30
CA GLU A 491 -14.52 -39.37 -9.30
C GLU A 491 -13.45 -38.76 -8.39
N PHE A 492 -12.91 -39.57 -7.46
CA PHE A 492 -11.96 -39.20 -6.40
C PHE A 492 -12.52 -38.38 -5.23
N ALA A 493 -13.84 -38.19 -5.14
CA ALA A 493 -14.43 -37.53 -3.99
C ALA A 493 -14.11 -38.29 -2.68
N ASP A 494 -13.61 -37.55 -1.68
CA ASP A 494 -13.12 -38.08 -0.40
C ASP A 494 -13.89 -37.52 0.82
N ALA A 495 -14.97 -36.79 0.57
CA ALA A 495 -15.96 -36.36 1.55
C ALA A 495 -17.31 -36.05 0.89
N VAL A 496 -18.33 -35.79 1.72
CA VAL A 496 -19.66 -35.37 1.26
C VAL A 496 -20.18 -34.16 2.04
N ILE A 497 -20.94 -33.31 1.36
CA ILE A 497 -21.81 -32.31 1.99
C ILE A 497 -23.24 -32.82 1.91
N ASN A 498 -23.92 -32.92 3.04
CA ASN A 498 -25.35 -33.18 3.08
C ASN A 498 -26.10 -31.87 3.36
N CYS A 499 -26.97 -31.47 2.45
CA CYS A 499 -27.82 -30.30 2.61
C CYS A 499 -29.28 -30.69 2.45
N LYS A 500 -30.04 -30.65 3.55
CA LYS A 500 -31.47 -31.03 3.59
C LYS A 500 -31.79 -32.37 2.89
N GLY A 501 -30.92 -33.36 3.04
CA GLY A 501 -31.08 -34.70 2.44
C GLY A 501 -30.50 -34.84 1.02
N GLN A 502 -30.10 -33.74 0.37
CA GLN A 502 -29.33 -33.78 -0.86
C GLN A 502 -27.84 -33.94 -0.54
N VAL A 503 -27.22 -34.98 -1.13
CA VAL A 503 -25.81 -35.31 -0.90
C VAL A 503 -24.98 -34.83 -2.08
N PHE A 504 -23.93 -34.07 -1.80
CA PHE A 504 -22.96 -33.58 -2.77
C PHE A 504 -21.60 -34.21 -2.50
N ASN A 505 -21.05 -34.91 -3.50
CA ASN A 505 -19.69 -35.44 -3.45
C ASN A 505 -18.68 -34.30 -3.57
N ILE A 506 -17.67 -34.28 -2.71
CA ILE A 506 -16.66 -33.22 -2.69
C ILE A 506 -15.23 -33.77 -2.55
N HIS A 507 -14.28 -32.96 -2.98
CA HIS A 507 -12.86 -33.18 -2.79
C HIS A 507 -12.37 -32.24 -1.68
N ARG A 508 -11.92 -32.81 -0.56
CA ARG A 508 -11.48 -32.07 0.62
C ARG A 508 -10.37 -31.09 0.27
N VAL A 509 -9.44 -31.49 -0.60
CA VAL A 509 -8.33 -30.63 -1.03
C VAL A 509 -8.82 -29.40 -1.80
N VAL A 510 -9.82 -29.56 -2.67
CA VAL A 510 -10.38 -28.47 -3.46
C VAL A 510 -11.19 -27.54 -2.54
N LEU A 511 -12.08 -28.09 -1.72
CA LEU A 511 -12.90 -27.27 -0.81
C LEU A 511 -12.06 -26.53 0.24
N SER A 512 -11.04 -27.17 0.80
CA SER A 512 -10.16 -26.57 1.82
C SER A 512 -9.24 -25.50 1.25
N ALA A 513 -8.91 -25.55 -0.05
CA ALA A 513 -8.11 -24.51 -0.69
C ALA A 513 -8.86 -23.17 -0.79
N HIS A 514 -10.20 -23.20 -0.76
CA HIS A 514 -11.05 -22.02 -0.88
C HIS A 514 -11.63 -21.51 0.46
N SER A 515 -11.54 -22.29 1.54
CA SER A 515 -12.16 -21.95 2.83
C SER A 515 -11.37 -22.44 4.03
N ASN A 516 -11.00 -21.52 4.92
CA ASN A 516 -10.37 -21.91 6.20
C ASN A 516 -11.35 -22.62 7.12
N TYR A 517 -12.65 -22.30 7.03
CA TYR A 517 -13.70 -23.00 7.77
C TYR A 517 -13.70 -24.49 7.39
N PHE A 518 -13.79 -24.81 6.10
CA PHE A 518 -13.81 -26.20 5.64
C PHE A 518 -12.46 -26.89 5.84
N ALA A 519 -11.34 -26.18 5.68
CA ALA A 519 -10.02 -26.72 6.01
C ALA A 519 -9.92 -27.16 7.47
N LYS A 520 -10.46 -26.37 8.41
CA LYS A 520 -10.50 -26.72 9.84
C LYS A 520 -11.48 -27.86 10.12
N ALA A 521 -12.67 -27.82 9.51
CA ALA A 521 -13.70 -28.85 9.70
C ALA A 521 -13.23 -30.23 9.21
N LEU A 522 -12.60 -30.29 8.03
CA LEU A 522 -12.19 -31.53 7.37
C LEU A 522 -10.74 -31.94 7.65
N GLY A 523 -9.93 -31.05 8.22
CA GLY A 523 -8.52 -31.28 8.54
C GLY A 523 -8.21 -31.36 10.05
N GLY A 524 -9.13 -30.94 10.91
CA GLY A 524 -8.96 -30.96 12.38
C GLY A 524 -9.35 -32.29 13.03
N ASN A 525 -9.54 -32.25 14.35
CA ASN A 525 -9.97 -33.40 15.18
C ASN A 525 -11.47 -33.37 15.49
N TRP A 526 -12.29 -32.93 14.52
CA TRP A 526 -13.74 -32.78 14.66
C TRP A 526 -14.51 -33.96 14.05
N LYS A 527 -15.81 -34.06 14.35
CA LYS A 527 -16.70 -35.12 13.84
C LYS A 527 -16.66 -35.18 12.32
N GLU A 528 -16.69 -34.03 11.67
CA GLU A 528 -16.68 -33.84 10.21
C GLU A 528 -15.39 -34.37 9.57
N SER A 529 -14.27 -34.28 10.28
CA SER A 529 -12.99 -34.82 9.84
C SER A 529 -12.99 -36.35 9.88
N ILE A 530 -13.58 -36.95 10.91
CA ILE A 530 -13.65 -38.41 11.05
C ILE A 530 -14.67 -39.02 10.09
N GLU A 531 -15.88 -38.45 10.06
CA GLU A 531 -17.00 -38.96 9.27
C GLU A 531 -16.92 -38.57 7.79
N ARG A 532 -16.00 -37.65 7.43
CA ARG A 532 -15.86 -37.11 6.06
C ARG A 532 -17.19 -36.55 5.54
N LYS A 533 -17.97 -35.94 6.44
CA LYS A 533 -19.33 -35.46 6.20
C LYS A 533 -19.53 -34.09 6.82
N ILE A 534 -20.04 -33.15 6.04
CA ILE A 534 -20.48 -31.82 6.51
C ILE A 534 -22.00 -31.74 6.39
N GLU A 535 -22.66 -31.27 7.44
CA GLU A 535 -24.12 -31.06 7.45
C GLU A 535 -24.45 -29.57 7.32
N ILE A 536 -25.20 -29.20 6.28
CA ILE A 536 -25.66 -27.82 6.02
C ILE A 536 -27.19 -27.82 6.04
N GLN A 537 -27.80 -27.24 7.07
CA GLN A 537 -29.27 -27.24 7.22
C GLN A 537 -29.91 -25.87 6.95
N ASN A 538 -29.12 -24.80 7.06
CA ASN A 538 -29.61 -23.41 7.03
C ASN A 538 -29.66 -22.78 5.63
N PHE A 539 -29.35 -23.56 4.59
CA PHE A 539 -29.34 -23.08 3.21
C PHE A 539 -30.14 -24.01 2.30
N ASP A 540 -30.60 -23.47 1.18
CA ASP A 540 -31.15 -24.28 0.12
C ASP A 540 -30.03 -25.06 -0.60
N PRO A 541 -30.24 -26.34 -0.95
CA PRO A 541 -29.26 -27.11 -1.71
C PRO A 541 -28.74 -26.42 -2.98
N ILE A 542 -29.53 -25.56 -3.62
CA ILE A 542 -29.11 -24.82 -4.82
C ILE A 542 -27.99 -23.80 -4.52
N ILE A 543 -27.95 -23.25 -3.30
CA ILE A 543 -26.88 -22.34 -2.86
C ILE A 543 -25.59 -23.13 -2.61
N VAL A 544 -25.70 -24.34 -2.05
CA VAL A 544 -24.55 -25.25 -1.90
C VAL A 544 -24.01 -25.64 -3.27
N GLN A 545 -24.90 -25.95 -4.23
CA GLN A 545 -24.50 -26.25 -5.60
C GLN A 545 -23.80 -25.07 -6.27
N ALA A 546 -24.28 -23.84 -6.07
CA ALA A 546 -23.65 -22.63 -6.58
C ALA A 546 -22.23 -22.43 -6.02
N MET A 547 -22.06 -22.63 -4.71
CA MET A 547 -20.76 -22.60 -4.06
C MET A 547 -19.84 -23.69 -4.63
N LEU A 548 -20.34 -24.92 -4.81
CA LEU A 548 -19.54 -26.01 -5.35
C LEU A 548 -19.12 -25.72 -6.79
N CYS A 549 -20.05 -25.30 -7.66
CA CYS A 549 -19.72 -24.85 -9.01
C CYS A 549 -18.56 -23.84 -8.97
N PHE A 550 -18.68 -22.79 -8.15
CA PHE A 550 -17.61 -21.81 -8.00
C PHE A 550 -16.28 -22.40 -7.54
N VAL A 551 -16.30 -23.31 -6.56
CA VAL A 551 -15.07 -23.92 -6.02
C VAL A 551 -14.34 -24.76 -7.09
N TYR A 552 -15.05 -25.33 -8.07
CA TYR A 552 -14.43 -26.11 -9.14
C TYR A 552 -14.17 -25.33 -10.43
N THR A 553 -14.97 -24.31 -10.73
CA THR A 553 -14.91 -23.60 -12.03
C THR A 553 -14.58 -22.12 -11.91
N PHE A 554 -14.43 -21.61 -10.68
CA PHE A 554 -14.23 -20.19 -10.35
C PHE A 554 -15.38 -19.27 -10.79
N ASP A 555 -16.52 -19.84 -11.18
CA ASP A 555 -17.74 -19.11 -11.48
C ASP A 555 -19.00 -19.93 -11.14
N TYR A 556 -20.14 -19.26 -11.06
CA TYR A 556 -21.42 -19.93 -10.92
C TYR A 556 -22.52 -19.15 -11.62
N ASN A 557 -23.56 -19.83 -12.07
CA ASN A 557 -24.71 -19.19 -12.70
C ASN A 557 -25.92 -19.24 -11.77
N ALA A 558 -26.72 -18.18 -11.81
CA ALA A 558 -28.05 -18.23 -11.23
C ALA A 558 -28.91 -19.24 -12.00
N PRO A 559 -29.89 -19.87 -11.35
CA PRO A 559 -30.92 -20.61 -12.06
C PRO A 559 -31.65 -19.67 -13.03
N SER A 560 -32.26 -20.23 -14.08
CA SER A 560 -32.94 -19.44 -15.12
C SER A 560 -34.26 -18.79 -14.68
N ASP A 561 -34.49 -18.65 -13.37
CA ASP A 561 -35.68 -18.04 -12.80
C ASP A 561 -35.48 -16.53 -12.54
N ASP A 562 -36.58 -15.79 -12.40
CA ASP A 562 -36.57 -14.32 -12.26
C ASP A 562 -35.91 -13.81 -10.94
N LYS A 563 -35.46 -14.71 -10.06
CA LYS A 563 -34.97 -14.45 -8.70
C LYS A 563 -33.45 -14.32 -8.55
N SER A 564 -32.75 -13.93 -9.62
CA SER A 564 -31.28 -13.82 -9.64
C SER A 564 -30.69 -12.94 -8.52
N MET A 565 -31.37 -11.82 -8.16
CA MET A 565 -30.93 -10.94 -7.08
C MET A 565 -30.91 -11.64 -5.72
N LEU A 566 -32.01 -12.30 -5.35
CA LEU A 566 -32.14 -12.99 -4.07
C LEU A 566 -31.12 -14.14 -3.99
N PHE A 567 -31.00 -14.91 -5.07
CA PHE A 567 -30.04 -15.99 -5.16
C PHE A 567 -28.60 -15.51 -4.92
N HIS A 568 -28.17 -14.42 -5.57
CA HIS A 568 -26.82 -13.88 -5.36
C HIS A 568 -26.61 -13.32 -3.95
N ALA A 569 -27.63 -12.73 -3.31
CA ALA A 569 -27.56 -12.31 -1.92
C ALA A 569 -27.41 -13.52 -0.96
N GLU A 570 -28.10 -14.63 -1.23
CA GLU A 570 -27.96 -15.86 -0.45
C GLU A 570 -26.60 -16.54 -0.63
N VAL A 571 -26.04 -16.52 -1.85
CA VAL A 571 -24.67 -17.00 -2.10
C VAL A 571 -23.64 -16.13 -1.38
N TYR A 572 -23.82 -14.80 -1.35
CA TYR A 572 -22.95 -13.88 -0.61
C TYR A 572 -22.96 -14.20 0.90
N LYS A 573 -24.14 -14.42 1.47
CA LYS A 573 -24.31 -14.86 2.86
C LYS A 573 -23.63 -16.20 3.11
N PHE A 574 -23.81 -17.17 2.20
CA PHE A 574 -23.17 -18.48 2.32
C PHE A 574 -21.64 -18.34 2.36
N ALA A 575 -21.08 -17.55 1.44
CA ALA A 575 -19.66 -17.31 1.36
C ALA A 575 -19.08 -16.65 2.62
N ASP A 576 -19.84 -15.75 3.24
CA ASP A 576 -19.45 -15.12 4.49
C ASP A 576 -19.44 -16.11 5.67
N ILE A 577 -20.53 -16.87 5.85
CA ILE A 577 -20.66 -17.84 6.94
C ILE A 577 -19.58 -18.93 6.87
N TYR A 578 -19.26 -19.40 5.67
CA TYR A 578 -18.30 -20.48 5.46
C TYR A 578 -16.90 -19.99 5.06
N ASP A 579 -16.59 -18.71 5.27
CA ASP A 579 -15.27 -18.11 5.01
C ASP A 579 -14.70 -18.46 3.63
N ILE A 580 -15.43 -18.11 2.57
CA ILE A 580 -14.99 -18.22 1.17
C ILE A 580 -14.91 -16.81 0.54
N PRO A 581 -13.82 -16.05 0.78
CA PRO A 581 -13.73 -14.65 0.35
C PRO A 581 -13.91 -14.46 -1.17
N ALA A 582 -13.34 -15.35 -1.98
CA ALA A 582 -13.43 -15.24 -3.44
C ALA A 582 -14.86 -15.44 -3.96
N LEU A 583 -15.66 -16.31 -3.31
CA LEU A 583 -17.08 -16.48 -3.64
C LEU A 583 -17.90 -15.27 -3.17
N LYS A 584 -17.54 -14.69 -2.02
CA LYS A 584 -18.17 -13.46 -1.49
C LYS A 584 -17.98 -12.31 -2.48
N ASP A 585 -16.78 -12.15 -3.04
CA ASP A 585 -16.49 -11.16 -4.08
C ASP A 585 -17.20 -11.45 -5.41
N CYS A 586 -17.22 -12.72 -5.85
CA CYS A 586 -17.91 -13.12 -7.08
C CYS A 586 -19.41 -12.85 -7.00
N SER A 587 -20.05 -13.26 -5.90
CA SER A 587 -21.47 -13.05 -5.65
C SER A 587 -21.87 -11.59 -5.51
N LYS A 588 -21.01 -10.75 -4.91
CA LYS A 588 -21.21 -9.29 -4.89
C LYS A 588 -21.26 -8.69 -6.29
N LYS A 589 -20.37 -9.11 -7.19
CA LYS A 589 -20.35 -8.62 -8.59
C LYS A 589 -21.59 -9.05 -9.35
N LYS A 590 -22.00 -10.32 -9.22
CA LYS A 590 -23.21 -10.82 -9.87
C LYS A 590 -24.48 -10.18 -9.31
N PHE A 591 -24.55 -9.99 -7.98
CA PHE A 591 -25.62 -9.22 -7.34
C PHE A 591 -25.67 -7.79 -7.87
N ALA A 592 -24.53 -7.11 -8.00
CA ALA A 592 -24.48 -5.74 -8.54
C ALA A 592 -25.07 -5.65 -9.95
N SER A 593 -24.80 -6.62 -10.82
CA SER A 593 -25.45 -6.69 -12.14
C SER A 593 -26.95 -6.93 -12.00
N ALA A 594 -27.33 -8.00 -11.29
CA ALA A 594 -28.73 -8.40 -11.13
C ALA A 594 -29.61 -7.29 -10.53
N ILE A 595 -29.11 -6.58 -9.51
CA ILE A 595 -29.86 -5.50 -8.85
C ILE A 595 -29.93 -4.24 -9.72
N THR A 596 -28.91 -3.98 -10.54
CA THR A 596 -28.91 -2.85 -11.48
C THR A 596 -29.86 -3.08 -12.65
N ASP A 597 -30.01 -4.33 -13.11
CA ASP A 597 -30.86 -4.68 -14.24
C ASP A 597 -32.31 -4.97 -13.80
N GLY A 598 -32.47 -5.59 -12.61
CA GLY A 598 -33.74 -6.05 -12.07
C GLY A 598 -34.42 -5.10 -11.08
N TRP A 599 -34.01 -3.84 -10.99
CA TRP A 599 -34.58 -2.88 -10.03
C TRP A 599 -36.10 -2.65 -10.18
N ASN A 600 -36.63 -2.92 -11.38
CA ASN A 600 -38.04 -2.75 -11.71
C ASN A 600 -38.87 -4.03 -11.58
N THR A 601 -38.29 -5.14 -11.14
CA THR A 601 -39.02 -6.41 -10.92
C THR A 601 -39.62 -6.47 -9.51
N ASP A 602 -40.57 -7.39 -9.30
CA ASP A 602 -41.23 -7.58 -8.00
C ASP A 602 -40.29 -8.17 -6.94
N ASP A 603 -39.16 -8.76 -7.35
CA ASP A 603 -38.16 -9.34 -6.45
C ASP A 603 -37.24 -8.29 -5.82
N PHE A 604 -37.16 -7.08 -6.39
CA PHE A 604 -36.24 -6.04 -5.93
C PHE A 604 -36.45 -5.67 -4.45
N PRO A 605 -37.67 -5.40 -3.95
CA PRO A 605 -37.86 -5.09 -2.54
C PRO A 605 -37.51 -6.25 -1.61
N TYR A 606 -37.78 -7.50 -2.03
CA TYR A 606 -37.46 -8.69 -1.25
C TYR A 606 -35.95 -8.91 -1.16
N ALA A 607 -35.21 -8.70 -2.26
CA ALA A 607 -33.75 -8.81 -2.28
C ALA A 607 -33.10 -7.81 -1.31
N ILE A 608 -33.58 -6.55 -1.26
CA ILE A 608 -33.09 -5.56 -0.30
C ILE A 608 -33.40 -6.00 1.14
N SER A 609 -34.61 -6.49 1.39
CA SER A 609 -34.97 -7.00 2.72
C SER A 609 -34.05 -8.13 3.16
N GLU A 610 -33.70 -9.05 2.25
CA GLU A 610 -32.83 -10.19 2.57
C GLU A 610 -31.37 -9.72 2.80
N VAL A 611 -30.89 -8.75 2.02
CA VAL A 611 -29.57 -8.13 2.24
C VAL A 611 -29.49 -7.56 3.66
N TYR A 612 -30.45 -6.71 4.05
CA TYR A 612 -30.40 -6.03 5.35
C TYR A 612 -30.67 -6.95 6.54
N LYS A 613 -31.40 -8.05 6.32
CA LYS A 613 -31.64 -9.07 7.35
C LYS A 613 -30.39 -9.90 7.66
N ASN A 614 -29.52 -10.13 6.66
CA ASN A 614 -28.44 -11.13 6.78
C ASN A 614 -27.03 -10.57 6.69
N THR A 615 -26.87 -9.30 6.35
CA THR A 615 -25.58 -8.61 6.46
C THR A 615 -25.59 -7.76 7.73
N PRO A 616 -24.54 -7.77 8.57
CA PRO A 616 -24.48 -6.88 9.73
C PRO A 616 -24.24 -5.42 9.29
N LEU A 617 -24.36 -4.46 10.21
CA LEU A 617 -24.22 -3.02 9.90
C LEU A 617 -22.85 -2.66 9.32
N GLU A 618 -21.80 -3.39 9.72
CA GLU A 618 -20.42 -3.17 9.25
C GLU A 618 -20.17 -3.74 7.85
N ASP A 619 -20.96 -4.73 7.40
CA ASP A 619 -20.86 -5.26 6.04
C ASP A 619 -21.64 -4.38 5.06
N ARG A 620 -20.94 -3.37 4.53
CA ARG A 620 -21.47 -2.43 3.54
C ARG A 620 -21.48 -2.99 2.11
N GLY A 621 -21.11 -4.25 1.90
CA GLY A 621 -20.90 -4.83 0.58
C GLY A 621 -22.14 -4.82 -0.32
N LEU A 622 -23.22 -5.47 0.12
CA LEU A 622 -24.49 -5.48 -0.61
C LEU A 622 -25.41 -4.31 -0.24
N ARG A 623 -25.32 -3.82 1.02
CA ARG A 623 -26.13 -2.69 1.53
C ARG A 623 -25.93 -1.42 0.70
N ASP A 624 -24.68 -1.04 0.43
CA ASP A 624 -24.39 0.16 -0.36
C ASP A 624 -24.86 0.04 -1.82
N LEU A 625 -24.79 -1.17 -2.41
CA LEU A 625 -25.32 -1.43 -3.76
C LEU A 625 -26.84 -1.27 -3.81
N ALA A 626 -27.54 -1.83 -2.83
CA ALA A 626 -29.00 -1.69 -2.71
C ALA A 626 -29.42 -0.22 -2.58
N VAL A 627 -28.74 0.55 -1.73
CA VAL A 627 -28.99 1.99 -1.54
C VAL A 627 -28.70 2.77 -2.82
N ALA A 628 -27.57 2.49 -3.48
CA ALA A 628 -27.18 3.18 -4.71
C ALA A 628 -28.20 2.97 -5.84
N VAL A 629 -28.67 1.74 -6.06
CA VAL A 629 -29.67 1.45 -7.08
C VAL A 629 -31.04 2.03 -6.70
N ALA A 630 -31.48 1.86 -5.46
CA ALA A 630 -32.76 2.42 -5.00
C ALA A 630 -32.79 3.95 -5.13
N ARG A 631 -31.69 4.62 -4.78
CA ARG A 631 -31.52 6.07 -4.97
C ARG A 631 -31.65 6.46 -6.44
N LYS A 632 -30.95 5.75 -7.34
CA LYS A 632 -30.93 6.05 -8.78
C LYS A 632 -32.34 5.98 -9.39
N HIS A 633 -33.20 5.10 -8.88
CA HIS A 633 -34.54 4.83 -9.41
C HIS A 633 -35.67 5.31 -8.49
N ILE A 634 -35.37 6.16 -7.50
CA ILE A 634 -36.30 6.48 -6.41
C ILE A 634 -37.63 7.07 -6.89
N ASN A 635 -37.61 7.92 -7.93
CA ASN A 635 -38.81 8.57 -8.46
C ASN A 635 -39.83 7.57 -9.00
N THR A 636 -39.37 6.41 -9.49
CA THR A 636 -40.22 5.33 -9.96
C THR A 636 -40.59 4.39 -8.80
N LEU A 637 -39.63 4.08 -7.93
CA LEU A 637 -39.79 3.13 -6.84
C LEU A 637 -40.77 3.63 -5.75
N ILE A 638 -40.78 4.93 -5.42
CA ILE A 638 -41.70 5.52 -4.44
C ILE A 638 -43.17 5.30 -4.81
N GLY A 639 -43.49 5.23 -6.11
CA GLY A 639 -44.84 4.98 -6.59
C GLY A 639 -45.30 3.52 -6.48
N ARG A 640 -44.42 2.60 -6.07
CA ARG A 640 -44.75 1.19 -5.92
C ARG A 640 -45.13 0.86 -4.47
N ASP A 641 -46.25 0.15 -4.30
CA ASP A 641 -46.76 -0.27 -3.00
C ASP A 641 -45.81 -1.25 -2.28
N ASP A 642 -45.12 -2.11 -3.03
CA ASP A 642 -44.18 -3.10 -2.50
C ASP A 642 -42.91 -2.45 -1.92
N PHE A 643 -42.37 -1.44 -2.61
CA PHE A 643 -41.23 -0.66 -2.15
C PHE A 643 -41.58 0.22 -0.94
N SER A 644 -42.79 0.80 -0.94
CA SER A 644 -43.30 1.53 0.24
C SER A 644 -43.43 0.61 1.46
N LYS A 645 -43.86 -0.65 1.28
CA LYS A 645 -43.88 -1.66 2.35
C LYS A 645 -42.47 -2.01 2.81
N LEU A 646 -41.49 -2.11 1.91
CA LEU A 646 -40.08 -2.33 2.28
C LEU A 646 -39.56 -1.20 3.17
N LEU A 647 -39.76 0.07 2.81
CA LEU A 647 -39.29 1.21 3.59
C LEU A 647 -39.85 1.21 5.03
N ARG A 648 -41.10 0.77 5.21
CA ARG A 648 -41.72 0.63 6.54
C ARG A 648 -41.19 -0.56 7.34
N LYS A 649 -40.80 -1.64 6.67
CA LYS A 649 -40.38 -2.90 7.33
C LYS A 649 -38.88 -2.96 7.62
N THR A 650 -38.06 -2.27 6.84
CA THR A 650 -36.59 -2.36 6.92
C THR A 650 -36.02 -1.00 7.31
N ALA A 651 -36.10 -0.68 8.61
CA ALA A 651 -35.69 0.63 9.15
C ALA A 651 -34.24 0.99 8.81
N ASP A 652 -33.31 0.04 8.89
CA ASP A 652 -31.89 0.25 8.54
C ASP A 652 -31.72 0.68 7.07
N PHE A 653 -32.46 0.07 6.14
CA PHE A 653 -32.41 0.46 4.73
C PHE A 653 -32.96 1.87 4.54
N SER A 654 -34.07 2.19 5.20
CA SER A 654 -34.63 3.54 5.19
C SER A 654 -33.66 4.57 5.76
N ALA A 655 -33.00 4.24 6.88
CA ALA A 655 -31.98 5.08 7.51
C ALA A 655 -30.78 5.31 6.58
N ASP A 656 -30.32 4.28 5.87
CA ASP A 656 -29.25 4.40 4.88
C ASP A 656 -29.69 5.20 3.62
N LEU A 657 -30.98 5.18 3.26
CA LEU A 657 -31.50 5.88 2.08
C LEU A 657 -31.78 7.37 2.32
N ILE A 658 -32.22 7.74 3.54
CA ILE A 658 -32.61 9.12 3.92
C ILE A 658 -31.55 10.19 3.59
N PRO A 659 -30.24 10.00 3.90
CA PRO A 659 -29.21 10.99 3.58
C PRO A 659 -29.18 11.41 2.10
N PHE A 660 -29.67 10.55 1.21
CA PHE A 660 -29.68 10.78 -0.22
C PHE A 660 -31.00 11.40 -0.72
N LEU A 661 -32.10 11.25 0.01
CA LEU A 661 -33.42 11.79 -0.35
C LEU A 661 -33.56 13.26 0.08
N CYS A 662 -32.88 13.65 1.15
CA CYS A 662 -32.85 15.04 1.62
C CYS A 662 -31.95 15.97 0.76
N GLY A 663 -31.36 15.45 -0.33
CA GLY A 663 -30.34 16.13 -1.15
C GLY A 663 -30.76 16.35 -2.61
N GLY A 664 -31.79 17.18 -2.82
CA GLY A 664 -32.10 17.77 -4.13
C GLY A 664 -31.43 19.13 -4.31
N THR A 665 -30.10 19.21 -4.22
CA THR A 665 -29.25 20.29 -4.75
C THR A 665 -27.81 19.80 -4.77
N SER A 666 -27.07 20.20 -5.81
CA SER A 666 -25.62 20.06 -6.00
C SER A 666 -24.82 19.82 -4.71
N GLY A 667 -24.01 18.75 -4.72
CA GLY A 667 -23.18 18.33 -3.60
C GLY A 667 -22.38 19.46 -2.96
N HIS A 668 -22.82 19.87 -1.78
CA HIS A 668 -21.99 20.39 -0.70
C HIS A 668 -22.38 19.54 0.51
N GLY A 669 -21.40 18.84 1.08
CA GLY A 669 -21.61 18.09 2.32
C GLY A 669 -22.10 19.05 3.41
N ILE A 670 -23.23 18.70 4.03
CA ILE A 670 -23.75 19.42 5.19
C ILE A 670 -22.76 19.21 6.33
N GLN A 671 -21.96 20.25 6.59
CA GLN A 671 -21.38 20.47 7.91
C GLN A 671 -22.51 20.75 8.89
N MET A 672 -22.53 20.00 10.00
CA MET A 672 -23.29 20.35 11.19
C MET A 672 -22.77 21.68 11.74
N ALA A 673 -23.39 22.80 11.34
CA ALA A 673 -23.13 24.11 11.89
C ALA A 673 -23.91 24.28 13.21
N HIS A 674 -23.18 24.19 14.32
CA HIS A 674 -23.65 24.67 15.62
C HIS A 674 -23.91 26.17 15.56
N GLY A 675 -25.07 26.58 16.06
CA GLY A 675 -25.47 27.97 16.14
C GLY A 675 -24.52 28.83 16.99
N HIS A 676 -24.46 30.11 16.63
CA HIS A 676 -24.11 31.17 17.57
C HIS A 676 -25.09 32.35 17.39
N PRO A 677 -25.32 33.14 18.45
CA PRO A 677 -26.48 34.03 18.56
C PRO A 677 -26.17 35.51 18.20
N HIS A 678 -27.23 36.18 17.76
CA HIS A 678 -27.56 37.62 17.82
C HIS A 678 -26.62 38.70 17.27
N ALA A 679 -27.12 39.45 16.28
CA ALA A 679 -27.14 40.92 16.26
C ALA A 679 -28.41 41.43 15.51
N HIS A 680 -29.12 42.38 16.13
CA HIS A 680 -30.39 43.04 15.75
C HIS A 680 -30.15 44.30 14.84
N PRO A 681 -31.13 45.18 14.50
CA PRO A 681 -32.25 45.03 13.53
C PRO A 681 -32.52 46.30 12.66
N GLN A 682 -32.91 46.19 11.38
CA GLN A 682 -33.67 47.24 10.64
C GLN A 682 -34.37 46.54 9.44
N GLY A 683 -35.63 46.71 9.03
CA GLY A 683 -36.76 47.54 9.42
C GLY A 683 -37.69 47.65 8.20
N ARG A 684 -38.98 47.27 8.37
CA ARG A 684 -40.19 47.57 7.54
C ARG A 684 -40.22 46.92 6.12
N ASP A 685 -41.34 46.40 5.59
CA ASP A 685 -42.72 46.90 5.55
C ASP A 685 -43.80 45.79 5.70
N VAL A 686 -45.00 46.25 6.07
CA VAL A 686 -46.16 45.50 6.59
C VAL A 686 -47.21 45.22 5.50
N CYS A 687 -48.12 44.25 5.74
CA CYS A 687 -49.56 44.59 5.78
C CYS A 687 -50.32 43.69 6.78
N PRO A 688 -51.00 44.26 7.80
CA PRO A 688 -51.79 43.52 8.78
C PRO A 688 -53.28 43.60 8.40
N ASN A 689 -53.88 42.51 7.91
CA ASN A 689 -55.33 42.16 7.94
C ASN A 689 -55.91 41.41 6.72
N CYS A 690 -55.13 40.88 5.78
CA CYS A 690 -55.71 40.08 4.69
C CYS A 690 -55.07 38.69 4.57
N LEU A 691 -55.82 37.69 5.02
CA LEU A 691 -55.64 36.30 4.63
C LEU A 691 -56.00 36.17 3.12
N LEU A 692 -54.97 36.17 2.23
CA LEU A 692 -54.94 35.90 0.75
C LEU A 692 -55.42 37.01 -0.23
N PRO A 693 -55.15 36.97 -1.58
CA PRO A 693 -53.97 36.53 -2.40
C PRO A 693 -53.66 37.42 -3.65
N LYS A 694 -52.54 37.16 -4.38
CA LYS A 694 -52.49 37.25 -5.86
C LYS A 694 -51.74 36.05 -6.45
N ARG A 695 -52.48 35.20 -7.18
CA ARG A 695 -52.01 34.02 -7.91
C ARG A 695 -51.28 34.40 -9.20
N THR A 696 -50.32 33.58 -9.60
CA THR A 696 -50.30 33.01 -10.96
C THR A 696 -49.82 31.56 -10.86
N VAL A 697 -50.69 30.63 -11.29
CA VAL A 697 -50.39 29.21 -11.46
C VAL A 697 -50.32 28.98 -12.97
N SER A 698 -49.20 28.48 -13.46
CA SER A 698 -49.12 27.76 -14.74
C SER A 698 -48.50 26.40 -14.44
N GLY A 699 -49.19 25.35 -14.87
CA GLY A 699 -49.01 23.99 -14.37
C GLY A 699 -47.69 23.32 -14.71
N ALA A 700 -47.25 22.48 -13.78
CA ALA A 700 -46.60 21.21 -14.00
C ALA A 700 -46.72 20.43 -12.68
N VAL A 701 -47.12 19.17 -12.74
CA VAL A 701 -47.26 18.29 -11.57
C VAL A 701 -45.87 17.99 -11.02
N HIS A 702 -45.45 18.72 -9.99
CA HIS A 702 -44.31 18.36 -9.16
C HIS A 702 -44.81 17.61 -7.91
N PHE A 703 -44.44 16.33 -7.82
CA PHE A 703 -44.61 15.52 -6.63
C PHE A 703 -43.67 16.05 -5.54
N ASP A 704 -44.25 16.52 -4.42
CA ASP A 704 -43.51 17.11 -3.32
C ASP A 704 -43.00 16.03 -2.35
N THR A 705 -41.71 15.70 -2.49
CA THR A 705 -40.99 14.72 -1.67
C THR A 705 -40.87 15.12 -0.20
N ALA A 706 -41.11 16.40 0.15
CA ALA A 706 -41.05 16.87 1.53
C ALA A 706 -42.21 16.35 2.40
N ALA A 707 -43.38 16.12 1.81
CA ALA A 707 -44.56 15.63 2.54
C ALA A 707 -44.42 14.17 3.01
N ILE A 708 -43.70 13.34 2.24
CA ILE A 708 -43.45 11.93 2.58
C ILE A 708 -42.42 11.81 3.71
N ALA A 709 -41.36 12.64 3.68
CA ALA A 709 -40.35 12.68 4.73
C ALA A 709 -40.96 13.07 6.09
N TRP A 710 -41.95 13.97 6.08
CA TRP A 710 -42.62 14.41 7.31
C TRP A 710 -43.56 13.34 7.88
N SER A 711 -44.28 12.58 7.03
CA SER A 711 -45.17 11.51 7.48
C SER A 711 -44.44 10.27 7.99
N ILE A 712 -43.24 9.97 7.51
CA ILE A 712 -42.45 8.80 7.96
C ILE A 712 -41.74 9.07 9.29
N THR A 713 -41.38 10.34 9.57
CA THR A 713 -40.68 10.70 10.80
C THR A 713 -41.58 10.60 12.05
N ILE A 714 -42.88 10.84 11.90
CA ILE A 714 -43.86 10.80 13.01
C ILE A 714 -44.24 9.37 13.42
N ASP A 715 -44.14 8.37 12.53
CA ASP A 715 -44.45 6.97 12.87
C ASP A 715 -43.23 6.19 13.44
N ILE A 716 -42.00 6.67 13.23
CA ILE A 716 -40.77 6.00 13.70
C ILE A 716 -40.31 6.50 15.07
N TYR A 717 -40.62 7.75 15.41
CA TYR A 717 -40.37 8.33 16.74
C TYR A 717 -41.70 8.65 17.40
N GLY A 718 -42.25 7.65 18.12
CA GLY A 718 -43.28 7.92 19.12
C GLY A 718 -42.78 8.88 20.20
#